data_AF-A0A3D2TED7-F1
#
_entry.id   AF-A0A3D2TED7-F1
#
_cell.length_a   1.000
_cell.length_b   1.000
_cell.length_c   1.000
_cell.angle_alpha   90.00
_cell.angle_beta   90.00
_cell.angle_gamma   90.00
#
_symmetry.space_group_name_H-M   'P 1'
#
loop_
_entity.id
_entity.type
_entity.pdbx_description
1 polymer ?
#
loop_
_entity_poly.entity_id
_entity_poly.type
_entity_poly.pdbx_seq_one_letter_code
_entity_poly.pdbx_strand_id
1 'polypeptide(L)'
;MINRASSIIDWIDSRTGIKAVLHEAIYERVPGGARWRYVWGSTLVVAFVTQAITGIFLWMAYSPSTQTAWESVFYIQEVLPGGWLVRGIHHYMASMMVILLAIHFVQVVWDGAYRAPRELNFVLGLVLMLIVLGLSLTGYLLPWDQKGYWATNVGTELASQAPVAGGAIKKLAVGGPSYGHHTLTRFFALHAGVLPGALVAFLALHLILFRRHGLTPKQPATGPDTMFWPDQVLKDSVAALGVLVAVLVATIYTHGAELTAPADPANNYAAARPEWYFLFLFQFLKWFPGEWEVWGAFVLPGIIVGVLFLMPWIGRSKIGHFFNVAFLVVLLGGAALLTVEAWQDDFLASGADALFDESGLEDTIENRLKLHGIEDTQENREAFIASREFLKARQDGHHNAQRVIALAKANGIPPTGALTLAYEDPYLQGPLLFKQNCSSCHNYENTETPDPHLKYLVNKKPTAPNLYGIGTRTWIEGLLHPEKIAGAHYFGYQGSPFAGEGDNTEMVDFIQECFGDDLDPEKRQEIEIAMKKIAAALSAEAQLPNQSKADEQTIAAGRALIEGGLANLVESGMSCTDCHSFGQQQDIGSPVLDGYMSRSWLMDFIRNPSAERFYGDLNDRMPSFAPHQDTRLNQLDDQSLGLIVDWLRGQWVRPSEPEDSQ
;
A
#
# COMPACT_ATOMS: atom_id res chain seq x y z
N MET A 1 -43.40 -33.99 21.66
CA MET A 1 -42.77 -32.64 21.58
C MET A 1 -43.54 -31.67 20.67
N ILE A 2 -44.17 -32.12 19.58
CA ILE A 2 -44.89 -31.26 18.62
C ILE A 2 -46.05 -30.46 19.27
N ASN A 3 -46.82 -31.05 20.19
CA ASN A 3 -47.95 -30.36 20.86
C ASN A 3 -47.55 -29.25 21.85
N ARG A 4 -46.31 -29.23 22.36
CA ARG A 4 -45.85 -28.16 23.28
C ARG A 4 -45.33 -26.95 22.51
N ALA A 5 -44.68 -27.17 21.36
CA ALA A 5 -44.23 -26.09 20.49
C ALA A 5 -45.41 -25.32 19.88
N SER A 6 -46.46 -26.01 19.42
CA SER A 6 -47.69 -25.35 18.96
C SER A 6 -48.36 -24.55 20.08
N SER A 7 -48.45 -25.12 21.30
CA SER A 7 -49.03 -24.45 22.46
C SER A 7 -48.26 -23.18 22.88
N ILE A 8 -46.93 -23.17 22.79
CA ILE A 8 -46.13 -21.96 23.08
C ILE A 8 -46.32 -20.91 21.98
N ILE A 9 -46.33 -21.31 20.71
CA ILE A 9 -46.55 -20.38 19.59
C ILE A 9 -47.96 -19.79 19.64
N ASP A 10 -48.98 -20.59 19.97
CA ASP A 10 -50.37 -20.13 20.14
C ASP A 10 -50.51 -19.20 21.34
N TRP A 11 -49.78 -19.50 22.43
CA TRP A 11 -49.70 -18.62 23.59
C TRP A 11 -49.06 -17.28 23.23
N ILE A 12 -47.94 -17.26 22.50
CA ILE A 12 -47.29 -16.01 22.04
C ILE A 12 -48.21 -15.24 21.09
N ASP A 13 -48.82 -15.94 20.12
CA ASP A 13 -49.69 -15.34 19.12
C ASP A 13 -50.93 -14.69 19.74
N SER A 14 -51.55 -15.31 20.74
CA SER A 14 -52.68 -14.71 21.46
C SER A 14 -52.33 -13.43 22.24
N ARG A 15 -51.04 -13.13 22.48
CA ARG A 15 -50.60 -11.85 23.06
C ARG A 15 -50.08 -10.85 22.02
N THR A 16 -49.53 -11.34 20.91
CA THR A 16 -48.76 -10.51 19.95
C THR A 16 -49.44 -10.35 18.60
N GLY A 17 -50.37 -11.25 18.23
CA GLY A 17 -50.98 -11.31 16.91
C GLY A 17 -50.00 -11.64 15.78
N ILE A 18 -48.82 -12.19 16.10
CA ILE A 18 -47.70 -12.31 15.16
C ILE A 18 -48.03 -13.22 13.96
N LYS A 19 -48.91 -14.23 14.13
CA LYS A 19 -49.32 -15.11 13.03
C LYS A 19 -50.10 -14.37 11.97
N ALA A 20 -50.99 -13.45 12.35
CA ALA A 20 -51.78 -12.68 11.38
C ALA A 20 -50.86 -11.81 10.52
N VAL A 21 -49.94 -11.10 11.16
CA VAL A 21 -48.92 -10.27 10.47
C VAL A 21 -48.02 -11.12 9.58
N LEU A 22 -47.55 -12.27 10.08
CA LEU A 22 -46.68 -13.16 9.32
C LEU A 22 -47.41 -13.80 8.12
N HIS A 23 -48.68 -14.20 8.31
CA HIS A 23 -49.49 -14.77 7.24
C HIS A 23 -49.75 -13.75 6.14
N GLU A 24 -50.10 -12.51 6.48
CA GLU A 24 -50.24 -11.41 5.52
C GLU A 24 -48.92 -11.13 4.79
N ALA A 25 -47.79 -11.20 5.50
CA ALA A 25 -46.48 -10.96 4.92
C ALA A 25 -45.98 -12.08 3.97
N ILE A 26 -46.35 -13.34 4.22
CA ILE A 26 -45.87 -14.52 3.48
C ILE A 26 -46.79 -14.87 2.30
N TYR A 27 -48.09 -14.67 2.44
CA TYR A 27 -49.10 -15.05 1.44
C TYR A 27 -49.64 -13.84 0.66
N GLU A 28 -48.83 -12.80 0.52
CA GLU A 28 -49.12 -11.67 -0.36
C GLU A 28 -49.23 -12.16 -1.81
N ARG A 29 -50.25 -11.69 -2.54
CA ARG A 29 -50.43 -12.05 -3.96
C ARG A 29 -49.41 -11.31 -4.81
N VAL A 30 -48.83 -12.01 -5.77
CA VAL A 30 -47.89 -11.47 -6.76
C VAL A 30 -48.63 -11.30 -8.09
N PRO A 31 -49.05 -10.07 -8.46
CA PRO A 31 -49.86 -9.86 -9.65
C PRO A 31 -49.10 -10.17 -10.94
N GLY A 32 -49.69 -11.00 -11.80
CA GLY A 32 -49.05 -11.52 -13.02
C GLY A 32 -47.96 -12.57 -12.77
N GLY A 33 -47.95 -13.15 -11.57
CA GLY A 33 -47.11 -14.29 -11.16
C GLY A 33 -45.67 -13.95 -10.77
N ALA A 34 -45.00 -14.91 -10.11
CA ALA A 34 -43.62 -14.79 -9.68
C ALA A 34 -42.66 -14.58 -10.85
N ARG A 35 -41.66 -13.70 -10.72
CA ARG A 35 -40.75 -13.31 -11.81
C ARG A 35 -39.33 -13.08 -11.30
N TRP A 36 -38.35 -13.46 -12.12
CA TRP A 36 -36.93 -13.18 -11.88
C TRP A 36 -36.63 -11.70 -11.75
N ARG A 37 -37.44 -10.85 -12.36
CA ARG A 37 -37.23 -9.40 -12.31
C ARG A 37 -37.55 -8.78 -10.95
N TYR A 38 -38.27 -9.48 -10.06
CA TYR A 38 -38.62 -8.96 -8.73
C TYR A 38 -37.61 -9.35 -7.64
N VAL A 39 -36.57 -10.13 -7.97
CA VAL A 39 -35.62 -10.67 -6.99
C VAL A 39 -34.64 -9.62 -6.44
N TRP A 40 -34.44 -8.50 -7.15
CA TRP A 40 -33.36 -7.55 -6.83
C TRP A 40 -33.55 -6.82 -5.49
N GLY A 41 -34.80 -6.56 -5.09
CA GLY A 41 -35.09 -5.97 -3.79
C GLY A 41 -34.81 -6.93 -2.64
N SER A 42 -35.16 -8.21 -2.79
CA SER A 42 -34.91 -9.22 -1.75
C SER A 42 -33.44 -9.61 -1.66
N THR A 43 -32.70 -9.67 -2.78
CA THR A 43 -31.25 -9.89 -2.73
C THR A 43 -30.51 -8.73 -2.04
N LEU A 44 -30.98 -7.48 -2.17
CA LEU A 44 -30.45 -6.35 -1.40
C LEU A 44 -30.65 -6.51 0.12
N VAL A 45 -31.82 -7.00 0.53
CA VAL A 45 -32.08 -7.30 1.96
C VAL A 45 -31.14 -8.40 2.45
N VAL A 46 -30.93 -9.47 1.66
CA VAL A 46 -29.97 -10.53 2.00
C VAL A 46 -28.53 -10.00 2.07
N ALA A 47 -28.14 -9.13 1.14
CA ALA A 47 -26.83 -8.49 1.14
C ALA A 47 -26.65 -7.65 2.42
N PHE A 48 -27.64 -6.82 2.77
CA PHE A 48 -27.63 -6.04 4.01
C PHE A 48 -27.55 -6.90 5.27
N VAL A 49 -28.35 -7.97 5.36
CA VAL A 49 -28.30 -8.89 6.51
C VAL A 49 -26.93 -9.56 6.61
N THR A 50 -26.36 -9.99 5.48
CA THR A 50 -24.99 -10.53 5.44
C THR A 50 -23.97 -9.48 5.93
N GLN A 51 -24.10 -8.23 5.48
CA GLN A 51 -23.27 -7.11 5.93
C GLN A 51 -23.36 -6.86 7.43
N ALA A 52 -24.57 -6.83 7.98
CA ALA A 52 -24.79 -6.62 9.40
C ALA A 52 -24.18 -7.75 10.24
N ILE A 53 -24.39 -9.02 9.85
CA ILE A 53 -23.86 -10.18 10.56
C ILE A 53 -22.33 -10.18 10.52
N THR A 54 -21.74 -10.07 9.33
CA THR A 54 -20.27 -10.04 9.17
C THR A 54 -19.66 -8.83 9.88
N GLY A 55 -20.30 -7.65 9.79
CA GLY A 55 -19.86 -6.43 10.46
C GLY A 55 -19.84 -6.55 11.99
N ILE A 56 -20.83 -7.21 12.58
CA ILE A 56 -20.85 -7.49 14.04
C ILE A 56 -19.67 -8.39 14.42
N PHE A 57 -19.40 -9.47 13.68
CA PHE A 57 -18.26 -10.34 13.96
C PHE A 57 -16.92 -9.62 13.80
N LEU A 58 -16.78 -8.76 12.79
CA LEU A 58 -15.59 -7.94 12.60
C LEU A 58 -15.42 -6.93 13.74
N TRP A 59 -16.50 -6.28 14.18
CA TRP A 59 -16.48 -5.35 15.31
C TRP A 59 -15.96 -6.05 16.58
N MET A 60 -16.33 -7.30 16.84
CA MET A 60 -15.85 -8.03 18.03
C MET A 60 -14.32 -8.24 18.07
N ALA A 61 -13.61 -8.09 16.94
CA ALA A 61 -12.16 -8.21 16.85
C ALA A 61 -11.44 -6.91 16.43
N TYR A 62 -12.18 -5.84 16.12
CA TYR A 62 -11.63 -4.59 15.59
C TYR A 62 -11.41 -3.54 16.70
N SER A 63 -10.28 -2.82 16.63
CA SER A 63 -9.92 -1.78 17.60
C SER A 63 -9.70 -0.42 16.92
N PRO A 64 -10.62 0.56 17.06
CA PRO A 64 -10.55 1.83 16.34
C PRO A 64 -9.54 2.82 16.96
N SER A 65 -8.25 2.64 16.70
CA SER A 65 -7.22 3.66 17.00
C SER A 65 -6.15 3.71 15.91
N THR A 66 -5.42 4.82 15.80
CA THR A 66 -4.32 4.94 14.82
C THR A 66 -3.18 3.96 15.07
N GLN A 67 -3.07 3.41 16.29
CA GLN A 67 -2.04 2.44 16.67
C GLN A 67 -2.53 0.99 16.46
N THR A 68 -3.83 0.73 16.68
CA THR A 68 -4.39 -0.62 16.77
C THR A 68 -5.32 -1.00 15.62
N ALA A 69 -5.76 -0.07 14.78
CA ALA A 69 -6.73 -0.39 13.72
C ALA A 69 -6.12 -1.31 12.66
N TRP A 70 -4.97 -0.93 12.10
CA TRP A 70 -4.26 -1.78 11.15
C TRP A 70 -3.87 -3.12 11.78
N GLU A 71 -3.40 -3.11 13.03
CA GLU A 71 -3.05 -4.31 13.80
C GLU A 71 -4.24 -5.27 13.98
N SER A 72 -5.40 -4.75 14.38
CA SER A 72 -6.61 -5.56 14.53
C SER A 72 -7.10 -6.13 13.20
N VAL A 73 -6.95 -5.39 12.09
CA VAL A 73 -7.29 -5.90 10.75
C VAL A 73 -6.29 -6.94 10.26
N PHE A 74 -4.99 -6.77 10.54
CA PHE A 74 -3.98 -7.80 10.35
C PHE A 74 -4.32 -9.06 11.16
N TYR A 75 -4.70 -8.93 12.43
CA TYR A 75 -5.13 -10.06 13.25
C TYR A 75 -6.34 -10.78 12.63
N ILE A 76 -7.37 -10.05 12.21
CA ILE A 76 -8.55 -10.63 11.53
C ILE A 76 -8.15 -11.36 10.24
N GLN A 77 -7.26 -10.77 9.44
CA GLN A 77 -6.91 -11.26 8.12
C GLN A 77 -5.91 -12.44 8.18
N GLU A 78 -4.92 -12.39 9.05
CA GLU A 78 -3.76 -13.30 9.02
C GLU A 78 -3.70 -14.28 10.19
N VAL A 79 -4.37 -14.00 11.31
CA VAL A 79 -4.21 -14.76 12.57
C VAL A 79 -5.50 -15.45 13.00
N LEU A 80 -6.63 -14.75 12.95
CA LEU A 80 -7.92 -15.26 13.41
C LEU A 80 -8.43 -16.38 12.49
N PRO A 81 -8.67 -17.60 12.99
CA PRO A 81 -9.20 -18.69 12.16
C PRO A 81 -10.54 -18.32 11.50
N GLY A 82 -10.57 -18.32 10.16
CA GLY A 82 -11.74 -17.92 9.37
C GLY A 82 -12.00 -16.41 9.33
N GLY A 83 -11.16 -15.58 9.95
CA GLY A 83 -11.31 -14.12 9.95
C GLY A 83 -11.16 -13.51 8.55
N TRP A 84 -10.20 -13.99 7.75
CA TRP A 84 -10.05 -13.59 6.33
C TRP A 84 -11.32 -13.82 5.52
N LEU A 85 -12.04 -14.92 5.78
CA LEU A 85 -13.26 -15.27 5.07
C LEU A 85 -14.39 -14.31 5.46
N VAL A 86 -14.58 -14.04 6.75
CA VAL A 86 -15.60 -13.08 7.22
C VAL A 86 -15.30 -11.67 6.69
N ARG A 87 -14.03 -11.25 6.74
CA ARG A 87 -13.58 -9.95 6.21
C ARG A 87 -13.77 -9.84 4.70
N GLY A 88 -13.41 -10.87 3.95
CA GLY A 88 -13.59 -10.91 2.50
C GLY A 88 -15.07 -10.89 2.11
N ILE A 89 -15.93 -11.67 2.78
CA ILE A 89 -17.38 -11.63 2.55
C ILE A 89 -17.92 -10.22 2.80
N HIS A 90 -17.53 -9.56 3.91
CA HIS A 90 -17.94 -8.19 4.20
C HIS A 90 -17.51 -7.21 3.09
N HIS A 91 -16.25 -7.30 2.64
CA HIS A 91 -15.70 -6.45 1.59
C HIS A 91 -16.41 -6.66 0.23
N TYR A 92 -16.48 -7.89 -0.27
CA TYR A 92 -17.07 -8.19 -1.58
C TYR A 92 -18.59 -8.07 -1.59
N MET A 93 -19.26 -8.35 -0.46
CA MET A 93 -20.69 -8.09 -0.34
C MET A 93 -20.99 -6.58 -0.42
N ALA A 94 -20.05 -5.68 -0.05
CA ALA A 94 -20.27 -4.23 -0.12
C ALA A 94 -20.32 -3.79 -1.58
N SER A 95 -19.35 -4.26 -2.38
CA SER A 95 -19.35 -4.10 -3.83
C SER A 95 -20.61 -4.68 -4.47
N MET A 96 -21.00 -5.90 -4.07
CA MET A 96 -22.21 -6.54 -4.61
C MET A 96 -23.49 -5.78 -4.24
N MET A 97 -23.57 -5.21 -3.03
CA MET A 97 -24.71 -4.40 -2.60
C MET A 97 -24.86 -3.15 -3.47
N VAL A 98 -23.78 -2.48 -3.87
CA VAL A 98 -23.83 -1.34 -4.79
C VAL A 98 -24.28 -1.76 -6.20
N ILE A 99 -23.82 -2.90 -6.70
CA ILE A 99 -24.27 -3.47 -7.99
C ILE A 99 -25.78 -3.76 -7.95
N LEU A 100 -26.24 -4.49 -6.92
CA LEU A 100 -27.64 -4.85 -6.75
C LEU A 100 -28.53 -3.59 -6.59
N LEU A 101 -28.01 -2.57 -5.92
CA LEU A 101 -28.68 -1.28 -5.74
C LEU A 101 -28.88 -0.57 -7.09
N ALA A 102 -27.84 -0.53 -7.93
CA ALA A 102 -27.96 0.02 -9.28
C ALA A 102 -28.97 -0.76 -10.14
N ILE A 103 -28.92 -2.09 -10.11
CA ILE A 103 -29.87 -2.95 -10.85
C ILE A 103 -31.30 -2.73 -10.36
N HIS A 104 -31.51 -2.70 -9.05
CA HIS A 104 -32.82 -2.44 -8.45
C HIS A 104 -33.35 -1.06 -8.82
N PHE A 105 -32.49 -0.03 -8.78
CA PHE A 105 -32.85 1.33 -9.17
C PHE A 105 -33.26 1.42 -10.65
N VAL A 106 -32.47 0.81 -11.55
CA VAL A 106 -32.82 0.72 -12.98
C VAL A 106 -34.15 0.03 -13.17
N GLN A 107 -34.38 -1.11 -12.50
CA GLN A 107 -35.64 -1.83 -12.58
C GLN A 107 -36.82 -0.94 -12.18
N VAL A 108 -36.72 -0.23 -11.04
CA VAL A 108 -37.79 0.62 -10.52
C VAL A 108 -38.13 1.76 -11.48
N VAL A 109 -37.11 2.39 -12.08
CA VAL A 109 -37.30 3.48 -13.05
C VAL A 109 -37.85 2.95 -14.36
N TRP A 110 -37.30 1.86 -14.88
CA TRP A 110 -37.72 1.25 -16.15
C TRP A 110 -39.17 0.76 -16.09
N ASP A 111 -39.60 0.19 -14.97
CA ASP A 111 -40.97 -0.27 -14.76
C ASP A 111 -41.96 0.85 -14.41
N GLY A 112 -41.47 2.05 -14.14
CA GLY A 112 -42.31 3.13 -13.62
C GLY A 112 -42.90 2.80 -12.25
N ALA A 113 -42.24 1.94 -11.46
CA ALA A 113 -42.68 1.52 -10.13
C ALA A 113 -42.62 2.66 -9.09
N TYR A 114 -42.11 3.83 -9.47
CA TYR A 114 -42.11 5.05 -8.69
C TYR A 114 -43.39 5.89 -8.82
N ARG A 115 -44.28 5.58 -9.77
CA ARG A 115 -45.50 6.36 -10.01
C ARG A 115 -46.53 6.14 -8.90
N ALA A 116 -47.54 7.02 -8.85
CA ALA A 116 -48.64 6.95 -7.88
C ALA A 116 -49.20 5.53 -7.71
N PRO A 117 -49.40 5.04 -6.47
CA PRO A 117 -49.24 5.72 -5.17
C PRO A 117 -47.86 5.54 -4.48
N ARG A 118 -46.80 5.21 -5.24
CA ARG A 118 -45.50 4.76 -4.70
C ARG A 118 -44.43 5.85 -4.66
N GLU A 119 -44.79 7.12 -4.79
CA GLU A 119 -43.83 8.23 -4.83
C GLU A 119 -42.98 8.29 -3.56
N LEU A 120 -43.61 8.16 -2.38
CA LEU A 120 -42.90 8.14 -1.11
C LEU A 120 -41.99 6.92 -0.97
N ASN A 121 -42.40 5.75 -1.50
CA ASN A 121 -41.57 4.57 -1.45
C ASN A 121 -40.28 4.74 -2.28
N PHE A 122 -40.40 5.40 -3.43
CA PHE A 122 -39.25 5.75 -4.26
C PHE A 122 -38.30 6.74 -3.58
N VAL A 123 -38.85 7.79 -2.95
CA VAL A 123 -38.06 8.76 -2.16
C VAL A 123 -37.30 8.06 -1.04
N LEU A 124 -37.96 7.15 -0.29
CA LEU A 124 -37.26 6.33 0.71
C LEU A 124 -36.17 5.45 0.08
N GLY A 125 -36.40 4.90 -1.11
CA GLY A 125 -35.40 4.17 -1.87
C GLY A 125 -34.17 5.00 -2.21
N LEU A 126 -34.34 6.27 -2.60
CA LEU A 126 -33.23 7.20 -2.82
C LEU A 126 -32.48 7.52 -1.52
N VAL A 127 -33.19 7.72 -0.40
CA VAL A 127 -32.55 7.92 0.90
C VAL A 127 -31.74 6.69 1.30
N LEU A 128 -32.30 5.48 1.14
CA LEU A 128 -31.58 4.23 1.38
C LEU A 128 -30.34 4.11 0.51
N MET A 129 -30.44 4.47 -0.78
CA MET A 129 -29.30 4.49 -1.70
C MET A 129 -28.17 5.39 -1.19
N LEU A 130 -28.51 6.61 -0.73
CA LEU A 130 -27.52 7.54 -0.17
C LEU A 130 -26.90 7.01 1.13
N ILE A 131 -27.68 6.34 2.00
CA ILE A 131 -27.15 5.71 3.23
C ILE A 131 -26.17 4.59 2.87
N VAL A 132 -26.47 3.76 1.88
CA VAL A 132 -25.57 2.68 1.41
C VAL A 132 -24.26 3.26 0.86
N LEU A 133 -24.33 4.31 0.05
CA LEU A 133 -23.12 5.00 -0.44
C LEU A 133 -22.31 5.63 0.70
N GLY A 134 -22.98 6.16 1.74
CA GLY A 134 -22.31 6.65 2.95
C GLY A 134 -21.65 5.56 3.79
N LEU A 135 -22.29 4.39 3.91
CA LEU A 135 -21.72 3.20 4.55
C LEU A 135 -20.46 2.74 3.82
N SER A 136 -20.52 2.69 2.49
CA SER A 136 -19.36 2.43 1.65
C SER A 136 -18.22 3.38 2.00
N LEU A 137 -18.41 4.70 1.91
CA LEU A 137 -17.35 5.68 2.17
C LEU A 137 -16.75 5.56 3.58
N THR A 138 -17.59 5.39 4.60
CA THR A 138 -17.12 5.35 6.00
C THR A 138 -16.39 4.05 6.36
N GLY A 139 -16.63 2.96 5.63
CA GLY A 139 -15.98 1.67 5.85
C GLY A 139 -14.52 1.62 5.38
N TYR A 140 -14.18 2.33 4.29
CA TYR A 140 -12.82 2.30 3.70
C TYR A 140 -11.73 2.82 4.61
N LEU A 141 -12.05 3.73 5.53
CA LEU A 141 -11.07 4.27 6.47
C LEU A 141 -10.68 3.27 7.56
N LEU A 142 -11.55 2.31 7.87
CA LEU A 142 -11.42 1.47 9.08
C LEU A 142 -10.16 0.59 9.11
N PRO A 143 -9.65 0.03 7.99
CA PRO A 143 -8.36 -0.65 7.97
C PRO A 143 -7.16 0.21 8.35
N TRP A 144 -7.28 1.54 8.27
CA TRP A 144 -6.21 2.50 8.54
C TRP A 144 -4.92 2.19 7.78
N ASP A 145 -5.08 1.87 6.50
CA ASP A 145 -4.01 1.60 5.54
C ASP A 145 -3.85 2.79 4.56
N GLN A 146 -2.78 2.78 3.76
CA GLN A 146 -2.45 3.89 2.85
C GLN A 146 -3.62 4.21 1.91
N LYS A 147 -4.26 3.19 1.32
CA LYS A 147 -5.40 3.41 0.42
C LYS A 147 -6.58 4.08 1.15
N GLY A 148 -7.01 3.52 2.28
CA GLY A 148 -8.17 4.01 3.03
C GLY A 148 -7.97 5.41 3.62
N TYR A 149 -6.78 5.69 4.16
CA TYR A 149 -6.44 6.98 4.74
C TYR A 149 -6.49 8.10 3.69
N TRP A 150 -5.75 7.94 2.59
CA TRP A 150 -5.61 8.99 1.58
C TRP A 150 -6.88 9.17 0.75
N ALA A 151 -7.61 8.09 0.43
CA ALA A 151 -8.91 8.21 -0.23
C ALA A 151 -9.92 8.99 0.63
N THR A 152 -9.92 8.74 1.95
CA THR A 152 -10.81 9.47 2.85
C THR A 152 -10.39 10.92 3.04
N ASN A 153 -9.08 11.21 3.05
CA ASN A 153 -8.54 12.57 3.11
C ASN A 153 -9.08 13.43 1.96
N VAL A 154 -8.96 12.93 0.73
CA VAL A 154 -9.53 13.58 -0.47
C VAL A 154 -11.04 13.80 -0.31
N GLY A 155 -11.77 12.78 0.16
CA GLY A 155 -13.22 12.86 0.33
C GLY A 155 -13.68 13.92 1.33
N THR A 156 -13.01 14.09 2.48
CA THR A 156 -13.41 15.15 3.42
C THR A 156 -12.87 16.53 3.05
N GLU A 157 -11.76 16.60 2.30
CA GLU A 157 -11.30 17.87 1.72
C GLU A 157 -12.37 18.40 0.76
N LEU A 158 -12.88 17.52 -0.12
CA LEU A 158 -14.00 17.84 -1.00
C LEU A 158 -15.23 18.30 -0.21
N ALA A 159 -15.61 17.55 0.83
CA ALA A 159 -16.73 17.90 1.72
C ALA A 159 -16.54 19.27 2.40
N SER A 160 -15.29 19.68 2.63
CA SER A 160 -14.97 20.96 3.27
C SER A 160 -15.26 22.17 2.39
N GLN A 161 -15.32 21.97 1.07
CA GLN A 161 -15.66 22.99 0.09
C GLN A 161 -17.19 23.19 -0.02
N ALA A 162 -18.00 22.41 0.72
CA ALA A 162 -19.44 22.57 0.72
C ALA A 162 -19.83 24.00 1.14
N PRO A 163 -20.69 24.69 0.37
CA PRO A 163 -21.14 26.03 0.72
C PRO A 163 -21.76 26.08 2.12
N VAL A 164 -21.54 27.18 2.84
CA VAL A 164 -22.11 27.49 4.17
C VAL A 164 -21.57 26.64 5.32
N ALA A 165 -21.49 25.32 5.19
CA ALA A 165 -21.23 24.40 6.30
C ALA A 165 -19.95 23.55 6.15
N GLY A 166 -19.24 23.62 5.02
CA GLY A 166 -18.13 22.71 4.71
C GLY A 166 -17.01 22.69 5.77
N GLY A 167 -16.54 23.85 6.22
CA GLY A 167 -15.52 23.92 7.28
C GLY A 167 -15.97 23.29 8.61
N ALA A 168 -17.24 23.45 8.98
CA ALA A 168 -17.81 22.82 10.18
C ALA A 168 -17.95 21.31 10.02
N ILE A 169 -18.36 20.83 8.83
CA ILE A 169 -18.46 19.41 8.49
C ILE A 169 -17.08 18.77 8.56
N LYS A 170 -16.05 19.36 7.95
CA LYS A 170 -14.67 18.85 8.02
C LYS A 170 -14.19 18.78 9.46
N LYS A 171 -14.37 19.86 10.24
CA LYS A 171 -13.97 19.89 11.66
C LYS A 171 -14.69 18.82 12.48
N LEU A 172 -15.95 18.52 12.16
CA LEU A 172 -16.72 17.45 12.80
C LEU A 172 -16.29 16.05 12.33
N ALA A 173 -15.95 15.87 11.06
CA ALA A 173 -15.51 14.59 10.52
C ALA A 173 -14.09 14.24 11.02
N VAL A 174 -13.15 15.18 10.90
CA VAL A 174 -11.73 15.01 11.26
C VAL A 174 -11.55 15.05 12.78
N GLY A 175 -12.21 15.97 13.47
CA GLY A 175 -12.19 16.06 14.92
C GLY A 175 -10.89 16.54 15.55
N GLY A 176 -9.90 16.94 14.75
CA GLY A 176 -8.61 17.46 15.18
C GLY A 176 -7.97 18.36 14.12
N PRO A 177 -6.74 18.86 14.37
CA PRO A 177 -5.99 19.66 13.39
C PRO A 177 -5.56 18.84 12.16
N SER A 178 -5.44 17.52 12.33
CA SER A 178 -5.09 16.57 11.28
C SER A 178 -5.90 15.28 11.44
N TYR A 179 -5.85 14.45 10.41
CA TYR A 179 -6.40 13.10 10.43
C TYR A 179 -5.71 12.24 11.47
N GLY A 180 -6.49 11.62 12.35
CA GLY A 180 -5.93 10.76 13.40
C GLY A 180 -7.00 10.04 14.21
N HIS A 181 -6.70 9.80 15.48
CA HIS A 181 -7.51 8.95 16.37
C HIS A 181 -8.99 9.38 16.44
N HIS A 182 -9.25 10.68 16.58
CA HIS A 182 -10.62 11.20 16.63
C HIS A 182 -11.38 11.04 15.31
N THR A 183 -10.68 11.13 14.17
CA THR A 183 -11.27 10.87 12.86
C THR A 183 -11.73 9.43 12.78
N LEU A 184 -10.84 8.49 13.07
CA LEU A 184 -11.12 7.08 12.94
C LEU A 184 -12.25 6.60 13.87
N THR A 185 -12.22 7.01 15.14
CA THR A 185 -13.26 6.63 16.12
C THR A 185 -14.65 7.15 15.73
N ARG A 186 -14.76 8.35 15.16
CA ARG A 186 -16.02 8.90 14.65
C ARG A 186 -16.52 8.16 13.43
N PHE A 187 -15.64 7.88 12.46
CA PHE A 187 -15.97 7.10 11.28
C PHE A 187 -16.42 5.69 11.65
N PHE A 188 -15.76 5.06 12.62
CA PHE A 188 -16.18 3.79 13.19
C PHE A 188 -17.60 3.87 13.78
N ALA A 189 -17.89 4.87 14.62
CA ALA A 189 -19.22 5.06 15.20
C ALA A 189 -20.31 5.30 14.13
N LEU A 190 -19.97 6.04 13.06
CA LEU A 190 -20.85 6.27 11.92
C LEU A 190 -21.11 4.97 11.16
N HIS A 191 -20.07 4.22 10.83
CA HIS A 191 -20.14 3.02 10.01
C HIS A 191 -20.78 1.83 10.71
N ALA A 192 -20.42 1.57 11.97
CA ALA A 192 -20.88 0.40 12.72
C ALA A 192 -22.19 0.65 13.48
N GLY A 193 -22.51 1.90 13.81
CA GLY A 193 -23.66 2.26 14.65
C GLY A 193 -24.72 3.10 13.91
N VAL A 194 -24.38 4.36 13.63
CA VAL A 194 -25.37 5.37 13.19
C VAL A 194 -25.98 5.04 11.83
N LEU A 195 -25.15 4.78 10.83
CA LEU A 195 -25.61 4.55 9.45
C LEU A 195 -26.33 3.21 9.28
N PRO A 196 -25.88 2.07 9.85
CA PRO A 196 -26.66 0.83 9.82
C PRO A 196 -27.99 0.97 10.55
N GLY A 197 -28.02 1.65 11.71
CA GLY A 197 -29.27 1.93 12.43
C GLY A 197 -30.26 2.76 11.61
N ALA A 198 -29.77 3.80 10.93
CA ALA A 198 -30.57 4.58 9.99
C ALA A 198 -31.06 3.70 8.82
N LEU A 199 -30.19 2.86 8.25
CA LEU A 199 -30.54 1.95 7.16
C LEU A 199 -31.67 1.00 7.56
N VAL A 200 -31.61 0.40 8.76
CA VAL A 200 -32.70 -0.45 9.30
C VAL A 200 -34.01 0.33 9.41
N ALA A 201 -33.98 1.53 9.99
CA ALA A 201 -35.17 2.34 10.19
C ALA A 201 -35.85 2.71 8.87
N PHE A 202 -35.08 3.22 7.90
CA PHE A 202 -35.59 3.58 6.58
C PHE A 202 -36.00 2.35 5.75
N LEU A 203 -35.31 1.21 5.92
CA LEU A 203 -35.66 -0.03 5.23
C LEU A 203 -36.99 -0.58 5.75
N ALA A 204 -37.23 -0.54 7.05
CA ALA A 204 -38.52 -0.91 7.62
C ALA A 204 -39.65 -0.03 7.05
N LEU A 205 -39.47 1.30 6.99
CA LEU A 205 -40.43 2.20 6.37
C LEU A 205 -40.67 1.89 4.89
N HIS A 206 -39.60 1.62 4.14
CA HIS A 206 -39.67 1.26 2.73
C HIS A 206 -40.46 -0.05 2.53
N LEU A 207 -40.19 -1.09 3.33
CA LEU A 207 -40.91 -2.35 3.25
C LEU A 207 -42.39 -2.22 3.67
N ILE A 208 -42.71 -1.39 4.67
CA ILE A 208 -44.09 -1.13 5.10
C ILE A 208 -44.88 -0.46 3.96
N LEU A 209 -44.33 0.57 3.32
CA LEU A 209 -45.00 1.24 2.20
C LEU A 209 -45.12 0.34 0.97
N PHE A 210 -44.08 -0.44 0.69
CA PHE A 210 -44.11 -1.46 -0.36
C PHE A 210 -45.27 -2.44 -0.14
N ARG A 211 -45.39 -3.03 1.05
CA ARG A 211 -46.46 -3.98 1.38
C ARG A 211 -47.85 -3.34 1.34
N ARG A 212 -47.96 -2.07 1.73
CA ARG A 212 -49.25 -1.34 1.69
C ARG A 212 -49.73 -1.10 0.26
N HIS A 213 -48.83 -0.82 -0.68
CA HIS A 213 -49.18 -0.44 -2.05
C HIS A 213 -49.01 -1.57 -3.08
N GLY A 214 -48.39 -2.68 -2.70
CA GLY A 214 -48.14 -3.86 -3.52
C GLY A 214 -47.20 -3.61 -4.71
N LEU A 215 -46.89 -4.70 -5.42
CA LEU A 215 -46.04 -4.71 -6.62
C LEU A 215 -46.64 -3.89 -7.77
N THR A 216 -45.76 -3.44 -8.69
CA THR A 216 -46.17 -2.80 -9.96
C THR A 216 -46.15 -3.85 -11.08
N PRO A 217 -47.28 -4.46 -11.46
CA PRO A 217 -47.30 -5.44 -12.54
C PRO A 217 -47.14 -4.77 -13.90
N LYS A 218 -46.33 -5.39 -14.77
CA LYS A 218 -46.31 -5.04 -16.20
C LYS A 218 -47.67 -5.36 -16.83
N GLN A 219 -48.26 -4.39 -17.52
CA GLN A 219 -49.52 -4.55 -18.23
C GLN A 219 -49.29 -4.78 -19.74
N PRO A 220 -50.03 -5.68 -20.40
CA PRO A 220 -51.00 -6.62 -19.80
C PRO A 220 -50.32 -7.72 -18.99
N ALA A 221 -51.03 -8.29 -18.02
CA ALA A 221 -50.55 -9.41 -17.22
C ALA A 221 -50.25 -10.62 -18.13
N THR A 222 -49.04 -11.16 -18.04
CA THR A 222 -48.56 -12.25 -18.90
C THR A 222 -48.88 -13.65 -18.37
N GLY A 223 -49.61 -13.76 -17.25
CA GLY A 223 -49.93 -15.03 -16.60
C GLY A 223 -50.83 -14.85 -15.36
N PRO A 224 -51.32 -15.95 -14.76
CA PRO A 224 -52.13 -15.91 -13.55
C PRO A 224 -51.34 -15.39 -12.34
N ASP A 225 -52.04 -14.76 -11.41
CA ASP A 225 -51.46 -14.34 -10.13
C ASP A 225 -50.97 -15.57 -9.35
N THR A 226 -49.80 -15.44 -8.72
CA THR A 226 -49.25 -16.48 -7.82
C THR A 226 -49.09 -15.91 -6.42
N MET A 227 -48.70 -16.75 -5.46
CA MET A 227 -48.39 -16.30 -4.10
C MET A 227 -46.92 -15.94 -3.96
N PHE A 228 -46.59 -15.07 -3.00
CA PHE A 228 -45.20 -14.78 -2.66
C PHE A 228 -44.48 -16.04 -2.16
N TRP A 229 -45.08 -16.76 -1.21
CA TRP A 229 -44.67 -18.12 -0.84
C TRP A 229 -45.51 -19.18 -1.55
N PRO A 230 -44.91 -20.22 -2.15
CA PRO A 230 -43.46 -20.47 -2.26
C PRO A 230 -42.83 -19.88 -3.52
N ASP A 231 -43.63 -19.43 -4.49
CA ASP A 231 -43.19 -19.25 -5.88
C ASP A 231 -42.15 -18.13 -6.06
N GLN A 232 -42.39 -16.96 -5.45
CA GLN A 232 -41.45 -15.85 -5.53
C GLN A 232 -40.25 -16.07 -4.59
N VAL A 233 -40.51 -16.57 -3.38
CA VAL A 233 -39.44 -16.86 -2.39
C VAL A 233 -38.42 -17.85 -2.94
N LEU A 234 -38.82 -18.83 -3.73
CA LEU A 234 -37.88 -19.76 -4.37
C LEU A 234 -36.96 -19.05 -5.37
N LYS A 235 -37.50 -18.16 -6.22
CA LYS A 235 -36.70 -17.36 -7.17
C LYS A 235 -35.76 -16.42 -6.44
N ASP A 236 -36.25 -15.77 -5.39
CA ASP A 236 -35.47 -14.89 -4.52
C ASP A 236 -34.31 -15.65 -3.86
N SER A 237 -34.57 -16.87 -3.37
CA SER A 237 -33.57 -17.74 -2.75
C SER A 237 -32.50 -18.18 -3.74
N VAL A 238 -32.87 -18.53 -4.98
CA VAL A 238 -31.89 -18.89 -6.02
C VAL A 238 -31.03 -17.69 -6.42
N ALA A 239 -31.63 -16.51 -6.58
CA ALA A 239 -30.89 -15.29 -6.89
C ALA A 239 -29.93 -14.89 -5.75
N ALA A 240 -30.40 -14.98 -4.50
CA ALA A 240 -29.59 -14.72 -3.30
C ALA A 240 -28.44 -15.73 -3.18
N LEU A 241 -28.67 -17.01 -3.47
CA LEU A 241 -27.61 -18.02 -3.51
C LEU A 241 -26.56 -17.69 -4.57
N GLY A 242 -26.96 -17.28 -5.77
CA GLY A 242 -26.04 -16.85 -6.83
C GLY A 242 -25.15 -15.68 -6.38
N VAL A 243 -25.74 -14.69 -5.70
CA VAL A 243 -25.02 -13.55 -5.10
C VAL A 243 -24.01 -14.03 -4.04
N LEU A 244 -24.42 -14.90 -3.12
CA LEU A 244 -23.56 -15.43 -2.07
C LEU A 244 -22.40 -16.27 -2.64
N VAL A 245 -22.66 -17.09 -3.66
CA VAL A 245 -21.63 -17.86 -4.35
C VAL A 245 -20.62 -16.95 -5.05
N ALA A 246 -21.08 -15.90 -5.74
CA ALA A 246 -20.17 -14.95 -6.40
C ALA A 246 -19.25 -14.25 -5.37
N VAL A 247 -19.80 -13.81 -4.24
CA VAL A 247 -19.05 -13.20 -3.14
C VAL A 247 -18.06 -14.20 -2.53
N LEU A 248 -18.47 -15.45 -2.32
CA LEU A 248 -17.62 -16.50 -1.78
C LEU A 248 -16.46 -16.84 -2.73
N VAL A 249 -16.72 -16.96 -4.03
CA VAL A 249 -15.69 -17.21 -5.04
C VAL A 249 -14.66 -16.08 -5.06
N ALA A 250 -15.11 -14.81 -5.06
CA ALA A 250 -14.20 -13.66 -5.00
C ALA A 250 -13.36 -13.66 -3.72
N THR A 251 -13.97 -14.00 -2.58
CA THR A 251 -13.29 -14.07 -1.28
C THR A 251 -12.23 -15.17 -1.24
N ILE A 252 -12.53 -16.35 -1.78
CA ILE A 252 -11.59 -17.48 -1.83
C ILE A 252 -10.44 -17.17 -2.80
N TYR A 253 -10.75 -16.59 -3.96
CA TYR A 253 -9.74 -16.26 -4.99
C TYR A 253 -8.68 -15.29 -4.48
N THR A 254 -9.07 -14.33 -3.65
CA THR A 254 -8.18 -13.29 -3.09
C THR A 254 -7.70 -13.60 -1.68
N HIS A 255 -8.14 -14.71 -1.08
CA HIS A 255 -7.91 -15.06 0.31
C HIS A 255 -8.27 -13.90 1.27
N GLY A 256 -9.47 -13.35 1.15
CA GLY A 256 -9.99 -12.32 2.05
C GLY A 256 -10.15 -10.97 1.38
N ALA A 257 -9.60 -9.90 1.95
CA ALA A 257 -9.60 -8.58 1.32
C ALA A 257 -8.18 -8.00 1.34
N GLU A 258 -7.89 -7.07 0.42
CA GLU A 258 -6.58 -6.41 0.39
C GLU A 258 -6.33 -5.62 1.69
N LEU A 259 -5.11 -5.65 2.19
CA LEU A 259 -4.63 -4.80 3.30
C LEU A 259 -3.32 -4.15 2.83
N THR A 260 -3.36 -2.86 2.52
CA THR A 260 -2.14 -2.14 2.11
C THR A 260 -1.27 -1.80 3.32
N ALA A 261 -0.09 -1.20 3.08
CA ALA A 261 0.81 -0.80 4.15
C ALA A 261 0.09 0.13 5.16
N PRO A 262 0.49 0.13 6.44
CA PRO A 262 -0.08 1.06 7.43
C PRO A 262 -0.06 2.50 6.93
N ALA A 263 -1.12 3.25 7.23
CA ALA A 263 -1.23 4.63 6.79
C ALA A 263 -0.06 5.48 7.32
N ASP A 264 0.58 6.20 6.41
CA ASP A 264 1.68 7.13 6.68
C ASP A 264 1.24 8.55 6.29
N PRO A 265 0.87 9.40 7.27
CA PRO A 265 0.51 10.80 7.01
C PRO A 265 1.64 11.66 6.45
N ALA A 266 2.90 11.27 6.62
CA ALA A 266 4.05 12.05 6.13
C ALA A 266 4.32 11.82 4.64
N ASN A 267 3.84 10.69 4.08
CA ASN A 267 4.10 10.28 2.71
C ASN A 267 2.81 10.10 1.93
N ASN A 268 2.52 11.05 1.02
CA ASN A 268 1.37 11.00 0.14
C ASN A 268 1.37 9.70 -0.70
N TYR A 269 0.21 9.05 -0.82
CA TYR A 269 0.05 7.85 -1.62
C TYR A 269 -0.59 8.17 -2.98
N ALA A 270 0.22 8.28 -4.04
CA ALA A 270 -0.26 8.62 -5.40
C ALA A 270 -1.26 7.58 -5.97
N ALA A 271 -1.21 6.34 -5.47
CA ALA A 271 -2.13 5.26 -5.80
C ALA A 271 -3.42 5.25 -4.96
N ALA A 272 -3.68 6.29 -4.17
CA ALA A 272 -4.96 6.49 -3.51
C ALA A 272 -6.04 6.79 -4.56
N ARG A 273 -6.84 5.78 -4.87
CA ARG A 273 -8.07 5.91 -5.68
C ARG A 273 -9.26 5.48 -4.83
N PRO A 274 -10.42 6.12 -4.99
CA PRO A 274 -11.64 5.60 -4.39
C PRO A 274 -12.00 4.27 -5.05
N GLU A 275 -12.95 3.55 -4.46
CA GLU A 275 -13.40 2.29 -5.06
C GLU A 275 -14.07 2.46 -6.41
N TRP A 276 -14.17 1.34 -7.14
CA TRP A 276 -14.68 1.28 -8.51
C TRP A 276 -16.03 2.00 -8.69
N TYR A 277 -16.92 1.93 -7.70
CA TYR A 277 -18.23 2.57 -7.75
C TYR A 277 -18.22 4.08 -7.45
N PHE A 278 -17.06 4.67 -7.18
CA PHE A 278 -16.84 6.12 -7.05
C PHE A 278 -15.79 6.64 -8.05
N LEU A 279 -15.15 5.79 -8.84
CA LEU A 279 -14.15 6.20 -9.84
C LEU A 279 -14.71 7.21 -10.85
N PHE A 280 -15.97 7.06 -11.25
CA PHE A 280 -16.60 8.02 -12.15
C PHE A 280 -16.69 9.43 -11.56
N LEU A 281 -16.92 9.56 -10.25
CA LEU A 281 -16.94 10.87 -9.58
C LEU A 281 -15.53 11.44 -9.50
N PHE A 282 -14.53 10.59 -9.22
CA PHE A 282 -13.13 11.00 -9.23
C PHE A 282 -12.70 11.55 -10.58
N GLN A 283 -13.01 10.86 -11.68
CA GLN A 283 -12.72 11.34 -13.03
C GLN A 283 -13.49 12.61 -13.37
N PHE A 284 -14.78 12.64 -13.05
CA PHE A 284 -15.62 13.81 -13.28
C PHE A 284 -15.08 15.08 -12.61
N LEU A 285 -14.55 14.96 -11.40
CA LEU A 285 -14.00 16.11 -10.66
C LEU A 285 -12.74 16.69 -11.32
N LYS A 286 -11.95 15.89 -12.05
CA LYS A 286 -10.79 16.40 -12.80
C LYS A 286 -11.17 17.45 -13.85
N TRP A 287 -12.41 17.45 -14.33
CA TRP A 287 -12.91 18.43 -15.30
C TRP A 287 -13.16 19.83 -14.68
N PHE A 288 -13.11 19.96 -13.35
CA PHE A 288 -13.40 21.19 -12.62
C PHE A 288 -12.23 21.63 -11.72
N PRO A 289 -11.10 22.07 -12.29
CA PRO A 289 -9.94 22.50 -11.49
C PRO A 289 -10.19 23.83 -10.75
N GLY A 290 -9.59 23.96 -9.57
CA GLY A 290 -9.57 25.21 -8.80
C GLY A 290 -10.94 25.60 -8.24
N GLU A 291 -11.31 26.88 -8.37
CA GLU A 291 -12.56 27.41 -7.79
C GLU A 291 -13.84 26.78 -8.40
N TRP A 292 -13.72 26.13 -9.56
CA TRP A 292 -14.83 25.42 -10.20
C TRP A 292 -15.14 24.07 -9.57
N GLU A 293 -14.27 23.55 -8.70
CA GLU A 293 -14.45 22.23 -8.06
C GLU A 293 -15.78 22.16 -7.29
N VAL A 294 -16.23 23.26 -6.68
CA VAL A 294 -17.55 23.35 -6.00
C VAL A 294 -18.71 23.00 -6.94
N TRP A 295 -18.62 23.37 -8.22
CA TRP A 295 -19.65 23.06 -9.21
C TRP A 295 -19.70 21.57 -9.52
N GLY A 296 -18.54 20.95 -9.72
CA GLY A 296 -18.42 19.50 -9.96
C GLY A 296 -18.78 18.67 -8.73
N ALA A 297 -18.42 19.14 -7.54
CA ALA A 297 -18.60 18.40 -6.28
C ALA A 297 -20.02 18.49 -5.70
N PHE A 298 -20.66 19.67 -5.78
CA PHE A 298 -21.92 19.92 -5.07
C PHE A 298 -23.06 20.32 -5.99
N VAL A 299 -22.83 21.26 -6.90
CA VAL A 299 -23.93 21.86 -7.67
C VAL A 299 -24.49 20.86 -8.68
N LEU A 300 -23.64 20.27 -9.52
CA LEU A 300 -24.07 19.32 -10.56
C LEU A 300 -24.60 18.01 -9.94
N PRO A 301 -23.91 17.34 -9.00
CA PRO A 301 -24.48 16.19 -8.30
C PRO A 301 -25.77 16.54 -7.55
N GLY A 302 -25.87 17.72 -6.94
CA GLY A 302 -27.08 18.20 -6.29
C GLY A 302 -28.26 18.37 -7.25
N ILE A 303 -28.03 18.89 -8.45
CA ILE A 303 -29.04 18.98 -9.52
C ILE A 303 -29.45 17.57 -9.97
N ILE A 304 -28.49 16.67 -10.21
CA ILE A 304 -28.77 15.29 -10.61
C ILE A 304 -29.64 14.60 -9.57
N VAL A 305 -29.23 14.63 -8.30
CA VAL A 305 -30.00 14.07 -7.18
C VAL A 305 -31.38 14.75 -7.10
N GLY A 306 -31.47 16.07 -7.25
CA GLY A 306 -32.74 16.80 -7.30
C GLY A 306 -33.68 16.29 -8.40
N VAL A 307 -33.17 16.06 -9.61
CA VAL A 307 -33.94 15.44 -10.71
C VAL A 307 -34.38 14.02 -10.35
N LEU A 308 -33.51 13.22 -9.71
CA LEU A 308 -33.87 11.89 -9.22
C LEU A 308 -35.05 11.97 -8.25
N PHE A 309 -34.99 12.84 -7.23
CA PHE A 309 -36.10 13.02 -6.29
C PHE A 309 -37.38 13.43 -7.01
N LEU A 310 -37.30 14.27 -8.05
CA LEU A 310 -38.46 14.74 -8.80
C LEU A 310 -39.03 13.72 -9.81
N MET A 311 -38.35 12.60 -10.07
CA MET A 311 -38.78 11.59 -11.04
C MET A 311 -40.23 11.12 -10.89
N PRO A 312 -40.78 10.90 -9.67
CA PRO A 312 -42.16 10.47 -9.51
C PRO A 312 -43.20 11.44 -10.07
N TRP A 313 -42.92 12.73 -9.96
CA TRP A 313 -43.81 13.78 -10.44
C TRP A 313 -43.62 14.07 -11.92
N ILE A 314 -42.38 14.04 -12.42
CA ILE A 314 -42.08 14.17 -13.85
C ILE A 314 -42.71 13.00 -14.62
N GLY A 315 -42.56 11.77 -14.11
CA GLY A 315 -42.99 10.55 -14.78
C GLY A 315 -44.50 10.24 -14.75
N ARG A 316 -45.35 11.21 -14.36
CA ARG A 316 -46.82 11.07 -14.40
C ARG A 316 -47.34 10.92 -15.84
N SER A 317 -46.68 11.56 -16.80
CA SER A 317 -46.98 11.44 -18.22
C SER A 317 -46.09 10.40 -18.91
N LYS A 318 -46.52 9.91 -20.08
CA LYS A 318 -45.69 9.00 -20.90
C LYS A 318 -44.37 9.66 -21.31
N ILE A 319 -44.42 10.94 -21.67
CA ILE A 319 -43.26 11.74 -22.06
C ILE A 319 -42.30 11.90 -20.88
N GLY A 320 -42.81 12.21 -19.69
CA GLY A 320 -41.99 12.35 -18.51
C GLY A 320 -41.36 11.04 -18.04
N HIS A 321 -42.05 9.91 -18.21
CA HIS A 321 -41.43 8.60 -17.96
C HIS A 321 -40.32 8.28 -18.96
N PHE A 322 -40.56 8.56 -20.24
CA PHE A 322 -39.51 8.44 -21.25
C PHE A 322 -38.30 9.32 -20.90
N PHE A 323 -38.52 10.57 -20.47
CA PHE A 323 -37.45 11.43 -19.96
C PHE A 323 -36.70 10.80 -18.79
N ASN A 324 -37.39 10.28 -17.77
CA ASN A 324 -36.73 9.65 -16.61
C ASN A 324 -35.86 8.46 -17.01
N VAL A 325 -36.35 7.61 -17.93
CA VAL A 325 -35.59 6.45 -18.43
C VAL A 325 -34.39 6.92 -19.25
N ALA A 326 -34.56 7.88 -20.16
CA ALA A 326 -33.47 8.44 -20.95
C ALA A 326 -32.42 9.13 -20.07
N PHE A 327 -32.85 9.92 -19.08
CA PHE A 327 -31.98 10.57 -18.10
C PHE A 327 -31.16 9.53 -17.33
N LEU A 328 -31.79 8.46 -16.87
CA LEU A 328 -31.09 7.38 -16.15
C LEU A 328 -30.07 6.66 -17.04
N VAL A 329 -30.42 6.37 -18.30
CA VAL A 329 -29.51 5.73 -19.26
C VAL A 329 -28.30 6.63 -19.52
N VAL A 330 -28.51 7.93 -19.72
CA VAL A 330 -27.42 8.91 -19.90
C VAL A 330 -26.57 9.00 -18.63
N LEU A 331 -27.16 9.03 -17.44
CA LEU A 331 -26.44 9.11 -16.18
C LEU A 331 -25.55 7.88 -15.95
N LEU A 332 -26.11 6.67 -16.11
CA LEU A 332 -25.36 5.42 -15.91
C LEU A 332 -24.34 5.19 -17.05
N GLY A 333 -24.69 5.55 -18.28
CA GLY A 333 -23.77 5.51 -19.41
C GLY A 333 -22.60 6.46 -19.22
N GLY A 334 -22.86 7.70 -18.78
CA GLY A 334 -21.82 8.67 -18.44
C GLY A 334 -20.94 8.19 -17.30
N ALA A 335 -21.52 7.65 -16.22
CA ALA A 335 -20.76 7.07 -15.12
C ALA A 335 -19.88 5.89 -15.58
N ALA A 336 -20.39 5.02 -16.44
CA ALA A 336 -19.61 3.92 -17.00
C ALA A 336 -18.46 4.41 -17.89
N LEU A 337 -18.71 5.39 -18.77
CA LEU A 337 -17.68 6.00 -19.62
C LEU A 337 -16.58 6.66 -18.79
N LEU A 338 -16.94 7.46 -17.80
CA LEU A 338 -15.99 8.11 -16.89
C LEU A 338 -15.20 7.09 -16.06
N THR A 339 -15.80 5.96 -15.69
CA THR A 339 -15.08 4.87 -15.00
C THR A 339 -14.05 4.23 -15.92
N VAL A 340 -14.39 4.02 -17.19
CA VAL A 340 -13.45 3.49 -18.20
C VAL A 340 -12.33 4.48 -18.47
N GLU A 341 -12.64 5.77 -18.58
CA GLU A 341 -11.66 6.85 -18.73
C GLU A 341 -10.70 6.91 -17.53
N ALA A 342 -11.22 6.86 -16.30
CA ALA A 342 -10.39 6.78 -15.09
C ALA A 342 -9.42 5.61 -15.13
N TRP A 343 -9.89 4.45 -15.59
CA TRP A 343 -9.08 3.25 -15.72
C TRP A 343 -8.03 3.40 -16.84
N GLN A 344 -8.38 4.01 -17.96
CA GLN A 344 -7.42 4.28 -19.03
C GLN A 344 -6.32 5.24 -18.57
N ASP A 345 -6.67 6.33 -17.88
CA ASP A 345 -5.72 7.28 -17.30
C ASP A 345 -4.76 6.57 -16.34
N ASP A 346 -5.28 5.76 -15.41
CA ASP A 346 -4.46 5.08 -14.42
C ASP A 346 -3.51 4.04 -15.05
N PHE A 347 -3.89 3.39 -16.15
CA PHE A 347 -3.12 2.33 -16.81
C PHE A 347 -2.46 2.74 -18.13
N LEU A 348 -2.41 4.03 -18.48
CA LEU A 348 -1.78 4.55 -19.69
C LEU A 348 -0.29 4.16 -19.80
N ALA A 349 0.45 4.21 -18.69
CA ALA A 349 1.86 3.84 -18.63
C ALA A 349 2.09 2.33 -18.44
N SER A 350 1.04 1.50 -18.48
CA SER A 350 1.17 0.06 -18.25
C SER A 350 2.01 -0.64 -19.34
N GLY A 351 2.86 -1.58 -18.92
CA GLY A 351 3.75 -2.32 -19.82
C GLY A 351 4.89 -1.48 -20.42
N ALA A 352 5.20 -0.31 -19.86
CA ALA A 352 6.40 0.44 -20.19
C ALA A 352 7.55 -0.04 -19.30
N ASP A 353 8.55 -0.70 -19.88
CA ASP A 353 9.70 -1.22 -19.11
C ASP A 353 10.46 -0.10 -18.37
N ALA A 354 10.31 1.15 -18.82
CA ALA A 354 10.88 2.37 -18.23
C ALA A 354 10.11 2.95 -17.04
N LEU A 355 9.18 2.22 -16.40
CA LEU A 355 8.48 2.68 -15.18
C LEU A 355 9.47 3.14 -14.07
N PHE A 356 10.73 2.72 -14.12
CA PHE A 356 11.73 2.94 -13.07
C PHE A 356 13.07 3.56 -13.55
N ASP A 357 13.21 3.90 -14.84
CA ASP A 357 14.43 4.52 -15.38
C ASP A 357 14.19 5.99 -15.74
N GLU A 358 14.87 6.90 -15.04
CA GLU A 358 14.79 8.34 -15.33
C GLU A 358 15.66 8.75 -16.53
N SER A 359 16.63 7.92 -16.93
CA SER A 359 17.51 8.22 -18.05
C SER A 359 16.81 7.94 -19.39
N GLY A 360 16.47 8.99 -20.15
CA GLY A 360 15.74 8.87 -21.42
C GLY A 360 14.21 8.87 -21.28
N LEU A 361 13.69 9.40 -20.16
CA LEU A 361 12.26 9.48 -19.90
C LEU A 361 11.49 10.23 -21.01
N GLU A 362 12.02 11.35 -21.50
CA GLU A 362 11.37 12.16 -22.54
C GLU A 362 11.19 11.39 -23.86
N ASP A 363 12.24 10.70 -24.32
CA ASP A 363 12.21 9.85 -25.51
C ASP A 363 11.26 8.66 -25.32
N THR A 364 11.19 8.12 -24.10
CA THR A 364 10.30 7.01 -23.77
C THR A 364 8.83 7.46 -23.83
N ILE A 365 8.51 8.63 -23.28
CA ILE A 365 7.15 9.18 -23.32
C ILE A 365 6.70 9.36 -24.77
N GLU A 366 7.51 10.02 -25.60
CA GLU A 366 7.18 10.26 -27.01
C GLU A 366 6.92 8.95 -27.77
N ASN A 367 7.84 7.98 -27.65
CA ASN A 367 7.73 6.69 -28.33
C ASN A 367 6.49 5.89 -27.87
N ARG A 368 6.14 5.95 -26.58
CA ARG A 368 4.98 5.24 -26.04
C ARG A 368 3.67 5.90 -26.43
N LEU A 369 3.55 7.22 -26.35
CA LEU A 369 2.36 7.94 -26.85
C LEU A 369 2.11 7.60 -28.31
N LYS A 370 3.17 7.59 -29.13
CA LYS A 370 3.10 7.19 -30.55
C LYS A 370 2.66 5.73 -30.74
N LEU A 371 3.16 4.79 -29.92
CA LEU A 371 2.76 3.38 -29.98
C LEU A 371 1.27 3.19 -29.69
N HIS A 372 0.72 3.96 -28.75
CA HIS A 372 -0.71 3.94 -28.39
C HIS A 372 -1.59 4.78 -29.33
N GLY A 373 -1.00 5.43 -30.35
CA GLY A 373 -1.71 6.30 -31.28
C GLY A 373 -2.24 7.59 -30.64
N ILE A 374 -1.61 8.04 -29.56
CA ILE A 374 -1.96 9.24 -28.80
C ILE A 374 -1.08 10.39 -29.27
N GLU A 375 -1.67 11.57 -29.50
CA GLU A 375 -0.93 12.76 -29.88
C GLU A 375 -0.02 13.22 -28.74
N ASP A 376 1.18 13.66 -29.11
CA ASP A 376 2.17 14.16 -28.15
C ASP A 376 1.86 15.61 -27.74
N THR A 377 0.90 15.75 -26.82
CA THR A 377 0.51 17.02 -26.20
C THR A 377 1.03 17.09 -24.77
N GLN A 378 1.17 18.29 -24.22
CA GLN A 378 1.58 18.48 -22.83
C GLN A 378 0.64 17.73 -21.85
N GLU A 379 -0.67 17.79 -22.10
CA GLU A 379 -1.69 17.08 -21.31
C GLU A 379 -1.48 15.56 -21.32
N ASN A 380 -1.23 14.97 -22.48
CA ASN A 380 -0.99 13.53 -22.60
C ASN A 380 0.34 13.10 -21.97
N ARG A 381 1.36 13.97 -21.99
CA ARG A 381 2.62 13.75 -21.26
C ARG A 381 2.40 13.77 -19.75
N GLU A 382 1.64 14.74 -19.23
CA GLU A 382 1.28 14.84 -17.82
C GLU A 382 0.46 13.64 -17.35
N ALA A 383 -0.53 13.21 -18.15
CA ALA A 383 -1.32 12.00 -17.88
C ALA A 383 -0.44 10.74 -17.84
N PHE A 384 0.52 10.60 -18.76
CA PHE A 384 1.46 9.48 -18.75
C PHE A 384 2.34 9.47 -17.49
N ILE A 385 2.86 10.63 -17.08
CA ILE A 385 3.66 10.76 -15.85
C ILE A 385 2.82 10.39 -14.62
N ALA A 386 1.59 10.91 -14.52
CA ALA A 386 0.67 10.59 -13.43
C ALA A 386 0.32 9.09 -13.38
N SER A 387 0.10 8.45 -14.54
CA SER A 387 -0.11 7.00 -14.65
C SER A 387 1.10 6.21 -14.15
N ARG A 388 2.32 6.61 -14.53
CA ARG A 388 3.55 5.98 -14.05
C ARG A 388 3.71 6.09 -12.53
N GLU A 389 3.46 7.28 -11.98
CA GLU A 389 3.50 7.51 -10.54
C GLU A 389 2.44 6.67 -9.80
N PHE A 390 1.24 6.57 -10.34
CA PHE A 390 0.18 5.70 -9.83
C PHE A 390 0.63 4.22 -9.82
N LEU A 391 1.14 3.70 -10.93
CA LEU A 391 1.55 2.30 -11.05
C LEU A 391 2.71 1.98 -10.11
N LYS A 392 3.71 2.87 -10.03
CA LYS A 392 4.84 2.74 -9.11
C LYS A 392 4.37 2.76 -7.65
N ALA A 393 3.59 3.77 -7.25
CA ALA A 393 3.06 3.86 -5.89
C ALA A 393 2.22 2.63 -5.52
N ARG A 394 1.42 2.09 -6.45
CA ARG A 394 0.65 0.86 -6.23
C ARG A 394 1.54 -0.35 -5.98
N GLN A 395 2.60 -0.51 -6.77
CA GLN A 395 3.57 -1.60 -6.61
C GLN A 395 4.35 -1.46 -5.30
N ASP A 396 4.89 -0.28 -5.01
CA ASP A 396 5.62 0.02 -3.77
C ASP A 396 4.70 -0.17 -2.56
N GLY A 397 3.44 0.26 -2.64
CA GLY A 397 2.44 0.05 -1.60
C GLY A 397 2.16 -1.43 -1.31
N HIS A 398 2.08 -2.26 -2.34
CA HIS A 398 1.90 -3.70 -2.19
C HIS A 398 3.14 -4.38 -1.60
N HIS A 399 4.33 -4.00 -2.09
CA HIS A 399 5.59 -4.50 -1.58
C HIS A 399 5.79 -4.15 -0.09
N ASN A 400 5.55 -2.88 0.27
CA ASN A 400 5.63 -2.42 1.65
C ASN A 400 4.60 -3.12 2.54
N ALA A 401 3.38 -3.37 2.03
CA ALA A 401 2.37 -4.12 2.77
C ALA A 401 2.85 -5.54 3.09
N GLN A 402 3.34 -6.27 2.08
CA GLN A 402 3.88 -7.63 2.26
C GLN A 402 5.04 -7.65 3.26
N ARG A 403 5.93 -6.66 3.17
CA ARG A 403 7.07 -6.51 4.08
C ARG A 403 6.62 -6.30 5.52
N VAL A 404 5.70 -5.37 5.76
CA VAL A 404 5.17 -5.09 7.10
C VAL A 404 4.38 -6.27 7.66
N ILE A 405 3.58 -6.95 6.85
CA ILE A 405 2.87 -8.19 7.24
C ILE A 405 3.87 -9.27 7.67
N ALA A 406 4.96 -9.45 6.92
CA ALA A 406 5.98 -10.42 7.26
C ALA A 406 6.72 -10.07 8.57
N LEU A 407 7.04 -8.79 8.77
CA LEU A 407 7.62 -8.28 10.02
C LEU A 407 6.66 -8.48 11.21
N ALA A 408 5.38 -8.19 11.02
CA ALA A 408 4.34 -8.39 12.04
C ALA A 408 4.20 -9.87 12.42
N LYS A 409 4.28 -10.80 11.45
CA LYS A 409 4.27 -12.25 11.72
C LYS A 409 5.52 -12.72 12.46
N ALA A 410 6.69 -12.17 12.12
CA ALA A 410 7.96 -12.59 12.71
C ALA A 410 8.18 -12.03 14.12
N ASN A 411 7.88 -10.74 14.33
CA ASN A 411 8.26 -10.00 15.54
C ASN A 411 7.07 -9.53 16.38
N GLY A 412 5.83 -9.69 15.88
CA GLY A 412 4.66 -9.03 16.43
C GLY A 412 4.59 -7.54 16.05
N ILE A 413 3.49 -6.89 16.44
CA ILE A 413 3.29 -5.46 16.21
C ILE A 413 3.58 -4.71 17.52
N PRO A 414 4.45 -3.69 17.50
CA PRO A 414 4.79 -2.96 18.72
C PRO A 414 3.61 -2.12 19.22
N PRO A 415 3.55 -1.77 20.53
CA PRO A 415 2.48 -0.93 21.08
C PRO A 415 2.39 0.48 20.47
N THR A 416 3.48 0.97 19.87
CA THR A 416 3.52 2.22 19.12
C THR A 416 2.74 2.16 17.81
N GLY A 417 2.40 0.97 17.32
CA GLY A 417 1.58 0.71 16.15
C GLY A 417 2.36 0.17 14.95
N ALA A 418 1.63 -0.39 13.98
CA ALA A 418 2.20 -1.10 12.83
C ALA A 418 3.06 -0.24 11.90
N LEU A 419 2.85 1.08 11.83
CA LEU A 419 3.70 1.98 11.03
C LEU A 419 5.17 1.94 11.50
N THR A 420 5.39 1.74 12.80
CA THR A 420 6.73 1.59 13.39
C THR A 420 7.53 0.47 12.72
N LEU A 421 6.87 -0.65 12.35
CA LEU A 421 7.53 -1.75 11.65
C LEU A 421 8.11 -1.31 10.31
N ALA A 422 7.46 -0.38 9.60
CA ALA A 422 7.96 0.13 8.33
C ALA A 422 9.12 1.13 8.52
N TYR A 423 9.10 1.92 9.60
CA TYR A 423 10.13 2.91 9.92
C TYR A 423 11.35 2.33 10.63
N GLU A 424 11.22 1.19 11.29
CA GLU A 424 12.33 0.50 11.96
C GLU A 424 12.94 -0.62 11.11
N ASP A 425 12.43 -0.84 9.89
CA ASP A 425 12.95 -1.87 8.99
C ASP A 425 14.11 -1.33 8.14
N PRO A 426 15.34 -1.86 8.31
CA PRO A 426 16.49 -1.44 7.51
C PRO A 426 16.27 -1.65 6.02
N TYR A 427 15.50 -2.67 5.63
CA TYR A 427 15.26 -2.98 4.23
C TYR A 427 14.40 -1.91 3.53
N LEU A 428 13.37 -1.37 4.20
CA LEU A 428 12.55 -0.29 3.65
C LEU A 428 13.21 1.09 3.78
N GLN A 429 13.80 1.40 4.94
CA GLN A 429 14.33 2.74 5.21
C GLN A 429 15.79 2.94 4.75
N GLY A 430 16.61 1.89 4.80
CA GLY A 430 18.04 1.96 4.46
C GLY A 430 18.30 2.57 3.08
N PRO A 431 17.69 2.05 1.99
CA PRO A 431 17.83 2.64 0.65
C PRO A 431 17.39 4.10 0.55
N LEU A 432 16.30 4.48 1.22
CA LEU A 432 15.76 5.85 1.21
C LEU A 432 16.70 6.82 1.92
N LEU A 433 17.15 6.45 3.12
CA LEU A 433 18.10 7.22 3.92
C LEU A 433 19.47 7.31 3.23
N PHE A 434 19.93 6.21 2.63
CA PHE A 434 21.15 6.19 1.83
C PHE A 434 21.05 7.09 0.60
N LYS A 435 19.91 7.07 -0.10
CA LYS A 435 19.67 7.93 -1.26
C LYS A 435 19.79 9.41 -0.87
N GLN A 436 19.19 9.79 0.25
CA GLN A 436 19.16 11.17 0.74
C GLN A 436 20.53 11.67 1.21
N ASN A 437 21.31 10.82 1.88
CA ASN A 437 22.49 11.26 2.63
C ASN A 437 23.84 10.79 2.03
N CYS A 438 23.87 9.66 1.32
CA CYS A 438 25.13 9.00 0.92
C CYS A 438 25.31 8.89 -0.59
N SER A 439 24.22 8.78 -1.37
CA SER A 439 24.27 8.46 -2.81
C SER A 439 24.87 9.55 -3.71
N SER A 440 25.10 10.75 -3.16
CA SER A 440 25.80 11.83 -3.85
C SER A 440 27.26 11.47 -4.12
N CYS A 441 27.89 10.76 -3.19
CA CYS A 441 29.30 10.36 -3.26
C CYS A 441 29.47 8.86 -3.53
N HIS A 442 28.63 8.01 -2.92
CA HIS A 442 28.74 6.56 -2.97
C HIS A 442 27.72 5.95 -3.93
N ASN A 443 28.10 4.86 -4.59
CA ASN A 443 27.16 3.98 -5.27
C ASN A 443 26.79 2.79 -4.38
N TYR A 444 25.63 2.20 -4.64
CA TYR A 444 25.27 0.89 -4.12
C TYR A 444 24.75 0.03 -5.29
N GLU A 445 25.65 -0.72 -5.92
CA GLU A 445 25.32 -1.55 -7.08
C GLU A 445 26.17 -2.82 -7.13
N ASN A 446 25.52 -3.95 -7.43
CA ASN A 446 26.24 -5.14 -7.85
C ASN A 446 26.65 -5.00 -9.31
N THR A 447 27.94 -4.81 -9.58
CA THR A 447 28.44 -4.61 -10.95
C THR A 447 28.36 -5.87 -11.82
N GLU A 448 28.25 -7.06 -11.22
CA GLU A 448 28.13 -8.33 -11.95
C GLU A 448 26.69 -8.64 -12.32
N THR A 449 25.76 -8.43 -11.38
CA THR A 449 24.32 -8.63 -11.56
C THR A 449 23.54 -7.41 -11.05
N PRO A 450 23.47 -6.31 -11.83
CA PRO A 450 22.80 -5.09 -11.40
C PRO A 450 21.34 -5.33 -11.05
N ASP A 451 20.89 -4.85 -9.90
CA ASP A 451 19.48 -4.88 -9.50
C ASP A 451 18.75 -3.66 -10.09
N PRO A 452 17.79 -3.85 -11.01
CA PRO A 452 17.03 -2.75 -11.60
C PRO A 452 16.31 -1.89 -10.55
N HIS A 453 15.92 -2.47 -9.41
CA HIS A 453 15.23 -1.75 -8.34
C HIS A 453 16.15 -0.81 -7.55
N LEU A 454 17.47 -0.99 -7.62
CA LEU A 454 18.44 -0.15 -6.90
C LEU A 454 19.19 0.82 -7.82
N LYS A 455 18.84 0.86 -9.12
CA LYS A 455 19.49 1.74 -10.10
C LYS A 455 19.48 3.22 -9.72
N TYR A 456 18.47 3.67 -8.97
CA TYR A 456 18.39 5.05 -8.48
C TYR A 456 19.45 5.39 -7.42
N LEU A 457 20.18 4.40 -6.90
CA LEU A 457 21.32 4.55 -5.97
C LEU A 457 22.68 4.62 -6.69
N VAL A 458 22.69 4.70 -8.02
CA VAL A 458 23.91 4.72 -8.84
C VAL A 458 24.13 6.10 -9.43
N ASN A 459 25.23 6.73 -9.06
CA ASN A 459 25.76 7.96 -9.65
C ASN A 459 26.74 7.61 -10.78
N LYS A 460 26.70 8.37 -11.88
CA LYS A 460 27.62 8.22 -13.03
C LYS A 460 29.07 8.64 -12.70
N LYS A 461 29.25 9.52 -11.73
CA LYS A 461 30.56 10.02 -11.29
C LYS A 461 30.67 9.95 -9.76
N PRO A 462 30.70 8.73 -9.18
CA PRO A 462 30.83 8.58 -7.74
C PRO A 462 32.21 9.04 -7.30
N THR A 463 32.30 9.92 -6.30
CA THR A 463 33.58 10.37 -5.76
C THR A 463 34.14 9.39 -4.73
N ALA A 464 33.35 8.42 -4.27
CA ALA A 464 33.69 7.53 -3.17
C ALA A 464 33.37 6.06 -3.55
N PRO A 465 33.86 5.07 -2.78
CA PRO A 465 33.68 3.65 -3.09
C PRO A 465 32.22 3.25 -3.29
N ASN A 466 31.99 2.24 -4.13
CA ASN A 466 30.76 1.48 -4.18
C ASN A 466 30.66 0.61 -2.92
N LEU A 467 29.57 0.78 -2.17
CA LEU A 467 29.37 0.16 -0.87
C LEU A 467 28.60 -1.18 -0.95
N TYR A 468 28.29 -1.65 -2.16
CA TYR A 468 27.65 -2.95 -2.34
C TYR A 468 28.55 -4.09 -1.83
N GLY A 469 28.08 -4.81 -0.81
CA GLY A 469 28.85 -5.90 -0.21
C GLY A 469 30.03 -5.44 0.64
N ILE A 470 30.03 -4.19 1.12
CA ILE A 470 31.10 -3.67 2.00
C ILE A 470 31.34 -4.59 3.21
N GLY A 471 32.61 -4.80 3.54
CA GLY A 471 33.03 -5.69 4.63
C GLY A 471 32.96 -7.19 4.31
N THR A 472 32.42 -7.58 3.14
CA THR A 472 32.48 -8.98 2.70
C THR A 472 33.87 -9.36 2.21
N ARG A 473 34.16 -10.66 2.18
CA ARG A 473 35.45 -11.20 1.73
C ARG A 473 35.74 -10.80 0.29
N THR A 474 34.75 -10.92 -0.60
CA THR A 474 34.88 -10.55 -2.02
C THR A 474 35.19 -9.08 -2.21
N TRP A 475 34.55 -8.20 -1.42
CA TRP A 475 34.81 -6.76 -1.49
C TRP A 475 36.24 -6.43 -1.00
N ILE A 476 36.67 -7.00 0.12
CA ILE A 476 38.01 -6.78 0.67
C ILE A 476 39.10 -7.41 -0.22
N GLU A 477 38.86 -8.61 -0.77
CA GLU A 477 39.78 -9.25 -1.73
C GLU A 477 39.98 -8.39 -2.97
N GLY A 478 38.92 -7.74 -3.47
CA GLY A 478 39.06 -6.82 -4.59
C GLY A 478 39.77 -5.51 -4.22
N LEU A 479 39.60 -5.01 -3.00
CA LEU A 479 40.39 -3.89 -2.46
C LEU A 479 41.88 -4.25 -2.37
N LEU A 480 42.23 -5.49 -2.04
CA LEU A 480 43.61 -5.96 -1.93
C LEU A 480 44.17 -6.58 -3.23
N HIS A 481 43.50 -6.38 -4.36
CA HIS A 481 43.90 -6.94 -5.66
C HIS A 481 44.56 -5.87 -6.55
N PRO A 482 45.76 -6.12 -7.09
CA PRO A 482 46.58 -5.09 -7.76
C PRO A 482 45.89 -4.44 -8.96
N GLU A 483 45.13 -5.23 -9.73
CA GLU A 483 44.42 -4.74 -10.92
C GLU A 483 43.05 -4.09 -10.60
N LYS A 484 42.45 -4.42 -9.45
CA LYS A 484 41.08 -3.99 -9.13
C LYS A 484 41.07 -2.75 -8.22
N ILE A 485 42.07 -2.60 -7.37
CA ILE A 485 42.14 -1.54 -6.35
C ILE A 485 42.03 -0.13 -6.95
N ALA A 486 42.71 0.13 -8.07
CA ALA A 486 42.67 1.43 -8.78
C ALA A 486 41.33 1.68 -9.51
N GLY A 487 40.43 0.69 -9.53
CA GLY A 487 39.14 0.79 -10.19
C GLY A 487 38.16 1.72 -9.46
N ALA A 488 37.23 2.28 -10.22
CA ALA A 488 36.23 3.21 -9.69
C ALA A 488 35.30 2.61 -8.61
N HIS A 489 35.30 1.29 -8.45
CA HIS A 489 34.59 0.60 -7.39
C HIS A 489 35.13 0.96 -5.99
N TYR A 490 36.43 1.24 -5.83
CA TYR A 490 37.05 1.45 -4.52
C TYR A 490 37.41 2.90 -4.21
N PHE A 491 37.78 3.70 -5.21
CA PHE A 491 38.19 5.10 -5.01
C PHE A 491 37.34 6.13 -5.80
N GLY A 492 36.25 5.68 -6.42
CA GLY A 492 35.43 6.55 -7.27
C GLY A 492 36.02 6.79 -8.66
N TYR A 493 35.38 7.63 -9.47
CA TYR A 493 35.80 7.83 -10.87
C TYR A 493 37.24 8.36 -10.98
N GLN A 494 37.92 8.05 -12.10
CA GLN A 494 39.29 8.51 -12.34
C GLN A 494 39.35 10.05 -12.42
N GLY A 495 40.26 10.66 -11.65
CA GLY A 495 40.31 12.12 -11.49
C GLY A 495 39.31 12.65 -10.46
N SER A 496 38.63 11.78 -9.72
CA SER A 496 37.92 12.20 -8.52
C SER A 496 38.92 12.66 -7.46
N PRO A 497 38.49 13.49 -6.49
CA PRO A 497 39.38 13.94 -5.42
C PRO A 497 40.00 12.79 -4.59
N PHE A 498 39.36 11.61 -4.57
CA PHE A 498 39.80 10.42 -3.83
C PHE A 498 40.62 9.43 -4.66
N ALA A 499 40.46 9.43 -5.99
CA ALA A 499 41.28 8.64 -6.91
C ALA A 499 42.56 9.38 -7.36
N GLY A 500 42.74 10.63 -6.90
CA GLY A 500 43.84 11.53 -7.23
C GLY A 500 43.66 12.27 -8.56
N GLU A 501 44.16 13.52 -8.64
CA GLU A 501 44.17 14.33 -9.87
C GLU A 501 45.31 13.89 -10.84
N GLY A 502 45.40 12.58 -11.12
CA GLY A 502 46.39 12.00 -12.03
C GLY A 502 47.46 11.12 -11.39
N ASP A 503 47.57 11.12 -10.05
CA ASP A 503 48.44 10.25 -9.27
C ASP A 503 47.60 9.26 -8.43
N ASN A 504 48.11 8.05 -8.20
CA ASN A 504 47.48 7.03 -7.36
C ASN A 504 47.45 7.46 -5.88
N THR A 505 46.60 6.81 -5.08
CA THR A 505 46.67 6.95 -3.61
C THR A 505 47.77 6.06 -3.04
N GLU A 506 48.30 6.38 -1.85
CA GLU A 506 49.33 5.58 -1.18
C GLU A 506 48.93 4.10 -1.01
N MET A 507 47.64 3.83 -0.79
CA MET A 507 47.12 2.47 -0.70
C MET A 507 47.11 1.74 -2.05
N VAL A 508 46.80 2.45 -3.15
CA VAL A 508 46.87 1.89 -4.51
C VAL A 508 48.31 1.54 -4.86
N ASP A 509 49.24 2.48 -4.63
CA ASP A 509 50.66 2.28 -4.91
C ASP A 509 51.23 1.13 -4.07
N PHE A 510 50.95 1.10 -2.77
CA PHE A 510 51.41 0.03 -1.88
C PHE A 510 50.98 -1.36 -2.36
N ILE A 511 49.70 -1.53 -2.71
CA ILE A 511 49.20 -2.83 -3.19
C ILE A 511 49.82 -3.17 -4.55
N GLN A 512 49.93 -2.23 -5.49
CA GLN A 512 50.55 -2.50 -6.79
C GLN A 512 52.04 -2.86 -6.65
N GLU A 513 52.78 -2.15 -5.79
CA GLU A 513 54.19 -2.42 -5.47
C GLU A 513 54.41 -3.80 -4.83
N CYS A 514 53.48 -4.25 -3.99
CA CYS A 514 53.53 -5.60 -3.42
C CYS A 514 53.56 -6.70 -4.49
N PHE A 515 52.99 -6.45 -5.67
CA PHE A 515 52.87 -7.44 -6.73
C PHE A 515 53.90 -7.31 -7.86
N GLY A 516 54.57 -6.16 -8.01
CA GLY A 516 55.71 -5.90 -8.90
C GLY A 516 55.54 -6.26 -10.38
N ASP A 517 56.24 -5.59 -11.29
CA ASP A 517 56.14 -5.91 -12.72
C ASP A 517 56.91 -7.19 -13.11
N ASP A 518 57.98 -7.53 -12.38
CA ASP A 518 58.91 -8.64 -12.69
C ASP A 518 58.92 -9.76 -11.63
N LEU A 519 57.81 -9.94 -10.89
CA LEU A 519 57.74 -10.91 -9.79
C LEU A 519 57.65 -12.36 -10.30
N ASP A 520 58.41 -13.27 -9.70
CA ASP A 520 58.36 -14.71 -10.03
C ASP A 520 56.93 -15.27 -9.80
N PRO A 521 56.40 -16.14 -10.69
CA PRO A 521 55.04 -16.66 -10.56
C PRO A 521 54.75 -17.38 -9.24
N GLU A 522 55.71 -18.10 -8.65
CA GLU A 522 55.51 -18.77 -7.36
C GLU A 522 55.37 -17.75 -6.23
N LYS A 523 56.26 -16.76 -6.19
CA LYS A 523 56.22 -15.68 -5.19
C LYS A 523 54.94 -14.83 -5.34
N ARG A 524 54.50 -14.59 -6.57
CA ARG A 524 53.23 -13.88 -6.85
C ARG A 524 52.05 -14.64 -6.27
N GLN A 525 52.01 -15.96 -6.49
CA GLN A 525 50.98 -16.82 -5.92
C GLN A 525 51.00 -16.83 -4.38
N GLU A 526 52.18 -16.81 -3.76
CA GLU A 526 52.31 -16.72 -2.30
C GLU A 526 51.71 -15.42 -1.74
N ILE A 527 51.99 -14.28 -2.39
CA ILE A 527 51.44 -12.97 -2.00
C ILE A 527 49.93 -12.95 -2.21
N GLU A 528 49.40 -13.48 -3.32
CA GLU A 528 47.95 -13.59 -3.54
C GLU A 528 47.26 -14.41 -2.43
N ILE A 529 47.87 -15.53 -2.01
CA ILE A 529 47.36 -16.34 -0.90
C ILE A 529 47.41 -15.58 0.42
N ALA A 530 48.49 -14.82 0.66
CA ALA A 530 48.63 -13.97 1.85
C ALA A 530 47.53 -12.89 1.88
N MET A 531 47.31 -12.18 0.77
CA MET A 531 46.25 -11.16 0.66
C MET A 531 44.85 -11.74 0.88
N LYS A 532 44.56 -12.95 0.37
CA LYS A 532 43.28 -13.64 0.63
C LYS A 532 43.09 -14.01 2.10
N LYS A 533 44.17 -14.35 2.82
CA LYS A 533 44.14 -14.60 4.27
C LYS A 533 43.92 -13.31 5.06
N ILE A 534 44.60 -12.23 4.68
CA ILE A 534 44.39 -10.88 5.25
C ILE A 534 42.93 -10.45 5.04
N ALA A 535 42.41 -10.58 3.82
CA ALA A 535 41.02 -10.28 3.51
C ALA A 535 40.04 -11.09 4.37
N ALA A 536 40.33 -12.37 4.60
CA ALA A 536 39.53 -13.22 5.49
C ALA A 536 39.54 -12.72 6.94
N ALA A 537 40.70 -12.30 7.44
CA ALA A 537 40.83 -11.76 8.80
C ALA A 537 40.05 -10.44 8.96
N LEU A 538 40.23 -9.48 8.04
CA LEU A 538 39.50 -8.21 8.05
C LEU A 538 37.99 -8.41 7.87
N SER A 539 37.58 -9.33 7.00
CA SER A 539 36.17 -9.67 6.82
C SER A 539 35.57 -10.30 8.07
N ALA A 540 36.35 -11.05 8.86
CA ALA A 540 35.88 -11.61 10.13
C ALA A 540 35.60 -10.53 11.17
N GLU A 541 36.37 -9.43 11.18
CA GLU A 541 36.11 -8.25 12.02
C GLU A 541 34.74 -7.63 11.75
N ALA A 542 34.23 -7.74 10.52
CA ALA A 542 32.93 -7.20 10.14
C ALA A 542 31.75 -7.96 10.78
N GLN A 543 31.96 -9.20 11.25
CA GLN A 543 30.93 -10.04 11.89
C GLN A 543 29.64 -10.17 11.06
N LEU A 544 29.77 -10.36 9.75
CA LEU A 544 28.62 -10.51 8.85
C LEU A 544 27.95 -11.90 9.02
N PRO A 545 26.61 -12.01 8.93
CA PRO A 545 25.89 -13.27 9.20
C PRO A 545 26.34 -14.48 8.36
N ASN A 546 26.79 -14.26 7.13
CA ASN A 546 27.12 -15.32 6.17
C ASN A 546 28.58 -15.83 6.28
N GLN A 547 29.37 -15.33 7.23
CA GLN A 547 30.83 -15.53 7.22
C GLN A 547 31.38 -16.33 8.41
N SER A 548 30.52 -16.88 9.27
CA SER A 548 30.90 -17.06 10.68
C SER A 548 31.48 -18.41 11.12
N LYS A 549 31.82 -19.40 10.27
CA LYS A 549 32.28 -20.73 10.81
C LYS A 549 33.36 -21.52 10.06
N ALA A 550 33.79 -21.14 8.86
CA ALA A 550 34.59 -22.06 8.02
C ALA A 550 36.12 -21.85 8.02
N ASP A 551 36.67 -20.89 8.77
CA ASP A 551 38.04 -20.38 8.48
C ASP A 551 38.86 -19.91 9.69
N GLU A 552 38.66 -20.43 10.91
CA GLU A 552 39.39 -19.97 12.11
C GLU A 552 40.92 -19.97 11.93
N GLN A 553 41.48 -21.02 11.32
CA GLN A 553 42.91 -21.12 11.05
C GLN A 553 43.37 -20.11 9.99
N THR A 554 42.56 -19.89 8.95
CA THR A 554 42.82 -18.91 7.89
C THR A 554 42.77 -17.48 8.44
N ILE A 555 41.82 -17.19 9.33
CA ILE A 555 41.67 -15.91 10.02
C ILE A 555 42.86 -15.67 10.95
N ALA A 556 43.27 -16.67 11.74
CA ALA A 556 44.44 -16.56 12.61
C ALA A 556 45.72 -16.30 11.81
N ALA A 557 45.90 -17.02 10.68
CA ALA A 557 47.02 -16.78 9.78
C ALA A 557 46.96 -15.39 9.13
N GLY A 558 45.78 -14.90 8.76
CA GLY A 558 45.57 -13.55 8.24
C GLY A 558 45.92 -12.46 9.25
N ARG A 559 45.50 -12.61 10.52
CA ARG A 559 45.87 -11.67 11.60
C ARG A 559 47.39 -11.61 11.81
N ALA A 560 48.07 -12.76 11.81
CA ALA A 560 49.52 -12.80 11.91
C ALA A 560 50.22 -12.12 10.72
N LEU A 561 49.63 -12.15 9.51
CA LEU A 561 50.14 -11.42 8.36
C LEU A 561 49.94 -9.89 8.49
N ILE A 562 48.81 -9.45 9.05
CA ILE A 562 48.52 -8.04 9.34
C ILE A 562 49.51 -7.47 10.37
N GLU A 563 49.79 -8.21 11.44
CA GLU A 563 50.64 -7.79 12.57
C GLU A 563 52.15 -7.79 12.28
N GLY A 564 52.58 -7.96 11.02
CA GLY A 564 53.99 -7.96 10.64
C GLY A 564 54.40 -9.08 9.68
N GLY A 565 53.60 -10.14 9.54
CA GLY A 565 53.96 -11.29 8.70
C GLY A 565 54.10 -10.94 7.21
N LEU A 566 53.33 -9.97 6.71
CA LEU A 566 53.39 -9.52 5.30
C LEU A 566 54.76 -8.94 4.91
N ALA A 567 55.43 -8.23 5.83
CA ALA A 567 56.74 -7.62 5.59
C ALA A 567 57.82 -8.63 5.15
N ASN A 568 57.67 -9.90 5.54
CA ASN A 568 58.61 -10.96 5.16
C ASN A 568 58.40 -11.49 3.73
N LEU A 569 57.26 -11.16 3.10
CA LEU A 569 56.87 -11.66 1.77
C LEU A 569 57.08 -10.61 0.67
N VAL A 570 56.92 -9.33 1.01
CA VAL A 570 56.96 -8.21 0.06
C VAL A 570 58.33 -7.54 0.05
N GLU A 571 58.76 -7.03 -1.10
CA GLU A 571 60.11 -6.47 -1.27
C GLU A 571 60.32 -5.15 -0.54
N SER A 572 59.24 -4.39 -0.33
CA SER A 572 59.24 -3.15 0.46
C SER A 572 59.56 -3.39 1.94
N GLY A 573 59.39 -4.62 2.44
CA GLY A 573 59.55 -4.93 3.85
C GLY A 573 58.49 -4.29 4.76
N MET A 574 57.42 -3.74 4.17
CA MET A 574 56.34 -3.05 4.89
C MET A 574 55.21 -4.02 5.25
N SER A 575 54.58 -3.82 6.40
CA SER A 575 53.38 -4.52 6.85
C SER A 575 52.16 -3.59 6.87
N CYS A 576 50.97 -4.17 7.05
CA CYS A 576 49.74 -3.40 7.19
C CYS A 576 49.78 -2.47 8.41
N THR A 577 50.45 -2.90 9.49
CA THR A 577 50.57 -2.12 10.73
C THR A 577 51.48 -0.91 10.67
N ASP A 578 52.27 -0.75 9.59
CA ASP A 578 53.08 0.44 9.39
C ASP A 578 52.21 1.65 9.00
N CYS A 579 51.04 1.40 8.39
CA CYS A 579 50.08 2.44 8.01
C CYS A 579 48.79 2.39 8.84
N HIS A 580 48.35 1.21 9.32
CA HIS A 580 47.09 1.03 10.03
C HIS A 580 47.24 0.38 11.40
N SER A 581 46.67 0.99 12.44
CA SER A 581 46.58 0.35 13.76
C SER A 581 45.67 -0.88 13.76
N PHE A 582 46.15 -1.99 14.32
CA PHE A 582 45.40 -3.23 14.55
C PHE A 582 45.87 -3.87 15.87
N GLY A 583 44.95 -4.16 16.80
CA GLY A 583 45.20 -4.74 18.12
C GLY A 583 45.77 -3.78 19.17
N GLN A 584 46.70 -2.88 18.80
CA GLN A 584 47.23 -1.82 19.66
C GLN A 584 47.01 -0.45 19.02
N GLN A 585 46.50 0.51 19.80
CA GLN A 585 46.16 1.84 19.28
C GLN A 585 47.42 2.71 19.16
N GLN A 586 47.78 3.03 17.92
CA GLN A 586 48.81 4.00 17.56
C GLN A 586 48.18 5.12 16.72
N ASP A 587 48.62 6.35 16.92
CA ASP A 587 48.18 7.51 16.14
C ASP A 587 48.99 7.60 14.84
N ILE A 588 48.46 7.00 13.77
CA ILE A 588 49.10 6.90 12.44
C ILE A 588 48.31 7.71 11.39
N GLY A 589 47.27 8.46 11.79
CA GLY A 589 46.44 9.25 10.87
C GLY A 589 45.59 8.43 9.88
N SER A 590 45.50 7.11 10.07
CA SER A 590 44.70 6.20 9.25
C SER A 590 43.74 5.37 10.12
N PRO A 591 42.62 4.87 9.56
CA PRO A 591 41.61 4.16 10.32
C PRO A 591 42.16 2.92 11.05
N VAL A 592 41.81 2.81 12.34
CA VAL A 592 42.04 1.61 13.15
C VAL A 592 41.18 0.46 12.61
N LEU A 593 41.83 -0.68 12.34
CA LEU A 593 41.21 -1.85 11.71
C LEU A 593 40.56 -2.82 12.74
N ASP A 594 40.65 -2.53 14.04
CA ASP A 594 39.94 -3.30 15.07
C ASP A 594 38.43 -3.23 14.87
N GLY A 595 37.78 -4.38 14.71
CA GLY A 595 36.35 -4.43 14.37
C GLY A 595 36.03 -3.78 13.03
N TYR A 596 36.98 -3.71 12.09
CA TYR A 596 36.80 -3.12 10.76
C TYR A 596 35.48 -3.55 10.12
N MET A 597 34.70 -2.57 9.65
CA MET A 597 33.39 -2.76 9.01
C MET A 597 32.33 -3.47 9.87
N SER A 598 32.55 -3.67 11.17
CA SER A 598 31.53 -4.11 12.12
C SER A 598 30.41 -3.06 12.25
N ARG A 599 29.28 -3.44 12.85
CA ARG A 599 28.15 -2.52 13.05
C ARG A 599 28.60 -1.29 13.84
N SER A 600 29.31 -1.47 14.96
CA SER A 600 29.82 -0.37 15.77
C SER A 600 30.86 0.46 15.02
N TRP A 601 31.78 -0.18 14.29
CA TRP A 601 32.80 0.54 13.52
C TRP A 601 32.16 1.44 12.46
N LEU A 602 31.19 0.95 11.69
CA LEU A 602 30.47 1.74 10.69
C LEU A 602 29.65 2.86 11.31
N MET A 603 28.95 2.59 12.42
CA MET A 603 28.22 3.63 13.17
C MET A 603 29.15 4.74 13.64
N ASP A 604 30.30 4.39 14.22
CA ASP A 604 31.27 5.36 14.73
C ASP A 604 31.93 6.15 13.60
N PHE A 605 32.28 5.47 12.50
CA PHE A 605 32.93 6.07 11.33
C PHE A 605 32.02 7.07 10.62
N ILE A 606 30.77 6.71 10.34
CA ILE A 606 29.81 7.62 9.69
C ILE A 606 29.39 8.75 10.64
N ARG A 607 29.34 8.47 11.95
CA ARG A 607 29.07 9.49 12.97
C ARG A 607 30.13 10.58 12.94
N ASN A 608 31.41 10.21 13.04
CA ASN A 608 32.52 11.15 13.09
C ASN A 608 33.79 10.57 12.44
N PRO A 609 33.97 10.73 11.11
CA PRO A 609 35.17 10.28 10.42
C PRO A 609 36.45 11.06 10.82
N SER A 610 36.30 12.24 11.45
CA SER A 610 37.39 13.04 12.00
C SER A 610 37.80 12.65 13.43
N ALA A 611 37.27 11.55 13.98
CA ALA A 611 37.77 11.05 15.26
C ALA A 611 39.22 10.56 15.12
N GLU A 612 40.00 10.64 16.20
CA GLU A 612 41.41 10.21 16.26
C GLU A 612 41.61 8.74 15.85
N ARG A 613 40.61 7.89 16.11
CA ARG A 613 40.59 6.47 15.69
C ARG A 613 40.48 6.29 14.16
N PHE A 614 40.10 7.33 13.43
CA PHE A 614 39.87 7.30 11.98
C PHE A 614 40.90 8.17 11.27
N TYR A 615 40.48 9.31 10.73
CA TYR A 615 41.37 10.21 9.98
C TYR A 615 41.79 11.44 10.78
N GLY A 616 41.22 11.70 11.97
CA GLY A 616 41.57 12.89 12.75
C GLY A 616 41.45 14.18 11.93
N ASP A 617 42.49 15.02 11.98
CA ASP A 617 42.62 16.26 11.21
C ASP A 617 42.90 16.02 9.70
N LEU A 618 43.20 14.78 9.30
CA LEU A 618 43.43 14.39 7.90
C LEU A 618 42.12 14.09 7.14
N ASN A 619 40.97 14.06 7.82
CA ASN A 619 39.69 13.96 7.14
C ASN A 619 39.40 15.25 6.34
N ASP A 620 39.50 15.17 5.03
CA ASP A 620 39.38 16.32 4.14
C ASP A 620 37.97 16.47 3.54
N ARG A 621 37.20 15.38 3.44
CA ARG A 621 36.00 15.33 2.57
C ARG A 621 34.82 14.52 3.08
N MET A 622 34.99 13.57 4.00
CA MET A 622 33.84 12.80 4.50
C MET A 622 33.11 13.61 5.59
N PRO A 623 31.83 13.97 5.38
CA PRO A 623 31.09 14.72 6.39
C PRO A 623 30.75 13.84 7.59
N SER A 624 30.61 14.48 8.75
CA SER A 624 30.02 13.86 9.94
C SER A 624 28.50 13.91 9.85
N PHE A 625 27.81 12.84 10.28
CA PHE A 625 26.35 12.75 10.18
C PHE A 625 25.61 12.65 11.52
N ALA A 626 26.25 12.30 12.64
CA ALA A 626 25.58 12.03 13.91
C ALA A 626 26.40 12.60 15.11
N PRO A 627 25.81 12.81 16.30
CA PRO A 627 25.97 14.06 17.07
C PRO A 627 27.40 14.61 17.21
N HIS A 628 27.58 15.81 16.68
CA HIS A 628 28.77 16.65 16.67
C HIS A 628 28.51 17.96 17.44
N GLN A 629 29.57 18.64 17.91
CA GLN A 629 29.47 19.91 18.63
C GLN A 629 28.88 21.04 17.78
N ASP A 630 29.16 21.04 16.47
CA ASP A 630 28.47 21.88 15.49
C ASP A 630 27.15 21.21 15.09
N THR A 631 26.03 21.76 15.58
CA THR A 631 24.69 21.22 15.35
C THR A 631 24.26 21.23 13.88
N ARG A 632 24.94 21.98 13.00
CA ARG A 632 24.66 21.98 11.56
C ARG A 632 25.08 20.68 10.85
N LEU A 633 25.91 19.86 11.49
CA LEU A 633 26.40 18.58 10.97
C LEU A 633 25.59 17.37 11.48
N ASN A 634 24.58 17.59 12.33
CA ASN A 634 23.77 16.52 12.91
C ASN A 634 22.60 16.16 11.99
N GLN A 635 22.90 15.55 10.85
CA GLN A 635 21.91 15.25 9.80
C GLN A 635 21.13 13.95 10.05
N LEU A 636 21.72 13.00 10.79
CA LEU A 636 21.13 11.71 11.13
C LEU A 636 21.12 11.51 12.65
N ASP A 637 20.03 10.94 13.15
CA ASP A 637 20.00 10.37 14.50
C ASP A 637 20.56 8.94 14.51
N ASP A 638 20.81 8.43 15.71
CA ASP A 638 21.40 7.10 15.90
C ASP A 638 20.52 5.96 15.32
N GLN A 639 19.21 6.17 15.28
CA GLN A 639 18.27 5.20 14.72
C GLN A 639 18.40 5.14 13.20
N SER A 640 18.30 6.29 12.52
CA SER A 640 18.43 6.42 11.07
C SER A 640 19.80 5.94 10.60
N LEU A 641 20.86 6.29 11.33
CA LEU A 641 22.20 5.80 11.06
C LEU A 641 22.27 4.27 11.20
N GLY A 642 21.67 3.72 12.26
CA GLY A 642 21.53 2.28 12.46
C GLY A 642 20.88 1.58 11.28
N LEU A 643 19.78 2.13 10.75
CA LEU A 643 19.05 1.57 9.60
C LEU A 643 19.92 1.52 8.34
N ILE A 644 20.69 2.58 8.06
CA ILE A 644 21.63 2.60 6.93
C ILE A 644 22.69 1.52 7.12
N VAL A 645 23.31 1.45 8.30
CA VAL A 645 24.40 0.50 8.60
C VAL A 645 23.90 -0.93 8.53
N ASP A 646 22.74 -1.23 9.12
CA ASP A 646 22.14 -2.55 9.11
C ASP A 646 21.75 -2.98 7.69
N TRP A 647 21.29 -2.04 6.86
CA TRP A 647 21.05 -2.27 5.44
C TRP A 647 22.34 -2.49 4.63
N LEU A 648 23.40 -1.71 4.83
CA LEU A 648 24.68 -1.95 4.14
C LEU A 648 25.27 -3.32 4.49
N ARG A 649 25.05 -3.77 5.73
CA ARG A 649 25.56 -5.05 6.26
C ARG A 649 24.71 -6.27 5.90
N GLY A 650 23.60 -6.11 5.18
CA GLY A 650 22.72 -7.26 4.90
C GLY A 650 21.88 -7.72 6.10
N GLN A 651 21.83 -6.93 7.18
CA GLN A 651 21.27 -7.28 8.49
C GLN A 651 19.83 -6.76 8.66
N TRP A 652 18.89 -7.49 8.08
CA TRP A 652 17.46 -7.30 8.35
C TRP A 652 16.77 -8.66 8.44
N VAL A 653 15.58 -8.67 9.03
CA VAL A 653 14.75 -9.88 9.09
C VAL A 653 14.43 -10.31 7.66
N ARG A 654 14.94 -11.47 7.25
CA ARG A 654 14.47 -12.14 6.04
C ARG A 654 13.31 -13.03 6.51
N PRO A 655 12.08 -12.82 6.03
CA PRO A 655 11.01 -13.75 6.30
C PRO A 655 11.53 -15.13 5.91
N SER A 656 11.31 -16.14 6.75
CA SER A 656 11.54 -17.52 6.31
C SER A 656 10.79 -17.67 4.99
N GLU A 657 11.48 -18.09 3.92
CA GLU A 657 10.78 -18.71 2.80
C GLU A 657 9.79 -19.70 3.42
N PRO A 658 8.52 -19.73 2.98
CA PRO A 658 7.55 -20.66 3.54
C PRO A 658 8.24 -22.03 3.57
N GLU A 659 8.38 -22.62 4.77
CA GLU A 659 8.66 -24.04 4.88
C GLU A 659 7.68 -24.70 3.92
N ASP A 660 8.21 -25.40 2.92
CA ASP A 660 7.43 -26.19 1.96
C ASP A 660 6.25 -26.82 2.69
N SER A 661 5.07 -26.26 2.50
CA SER A 661 3.84 -26.86 2.99
C SER A 661 3.57 -28.06 2.10
N GLN A 662 4.08 -29.22 2.54
CA GLN A 662 3.70 -30.53 2.04
C GLN A 662 2.19 -30.78 2.19
#